data_AF-A0A2A5AI74-F1
#
_entry.id   AF-A0A2A5AI74-F1
#
_cell.length_a   1.000
_cell.length_b   1.000
_cell.length_c   1.000
_cell.angle_alpha   90.00
_cell.angle_beta   90.00
_cell.angle_gamma   90.00
#
_symmetry.space_group_name_H-M   'P 1'
#
loop_
_entity.id
_entity.type
_entity.pdbx_description
1 polymer ?
#
loop_
_entity_poly.entity_id
_entity_poly.type
_entity_poly.pdbx_seq_one_letter_code
_entity_poly.pdbx_strand_id
1 'polypeptide(L)'
;MACLECFLGCRMKSVCLCGCVALCVMLSGCKKDNERDYENTLLVDGLSAIGPVENATGDSVNEGASDLAGISATDTLTVDGAAALDEQALLAQSPPLDSEVIYVGRFIDSSVEGLAYQTASRRGVTSRDGEFTYVVGETIEFFIGDISIGVGVAGSVLTPNNLVTRGEEYNFNHQFNVIRLLQTLDVDGEPTNGIKIRNDINDFNQGFVLDFDLPVDLFAELDDLALLLGETSNVAALVSEPLAISHYVDSLTELGIEIPGVELTTINLVGNLDAEERAPETRVKQIFSSGEDINIPQIGTGDNGYKGQKFVLLDSNGQRYPVIIEGGSSAESIAVTLSRVQGVDVTSSNSITIDFGPLASSNSWQFSFNGQSFPAGASMQEIAISINDKTNTTLPGISASIGGSKLYINANSGVNFNFYVAGGEVGTDSMSFIGNYNGYGSGSGRGDFGSINASVVGQVVTVGGFFWIEYDEEYDLYVESLFSSAGGYQGDLLPNLIVPTTVVTNGFDREVDDTFNLVTHFDVFDSLGYLHVLSLYFTKTKGENRWSVYVFIDDLHVGGTNPALPPPQDELQNQAKFDVVFNSDGSFDTQNSQTVFVRDWVPEHSQGYYNDYFLPILIGVDNETFLIENPSSTNFLIDLSGLTQFGSSITIGAETRVNQARK
;
A
#
# COMPACT_ATOMS: atom_id res chain seq x y z
N MET A 1 -8.42 -36.29 32.45
CA MET A 1 -9.87 -36.51 32.23
C MET A 1 -10.50 -35.12 32.09
N ALA A 2 -10.56 -34.47 30.93
CA ALA A 2 -10.66 -34.90 29.52
C ALA A 2 -12.08 -35.35 29.10
N CYS A 3 -12.55 -34.83 27.94
CA CYS A 3 -13.83 -35.10 27.24
C CYS A 3 -15.12 -34.57 27.93
N LEU A 4 -16.24 -34.18 27.29
CA LEU A 4 -16.66 -33.69 25.94
C LEU A 4 -18.19 -33.25 26.09
N GLU A 5 -19.00 -32.61 25.22
CA GLU A 5 -19.05 -32.25 23.79
C GLU A 5 -19.74 -30.87 23.52
N CYS A 6 -19.34 -30.22 22.42
CA CYS A 6 -20.07 -29.47 21.36
C CYS A 6 -21.48 -28.82 21.49
N PHE A 7 -21.56 -27.57 20.97
CA PHE A 7 -22.55 -26.96 20.04
C PHE A 7 -24.07 -26.85 20.36
N LEU A 8 -24.61 -25.61 20.44
CA LEU A 8 -25.38 -24.92 19.36
C LEU A 8 -25.85 -23.49 19.76
N GLY A 9 -26.04 -22.56 18.80
CA GLY A 9 -27.16 -21.59 18.85
C GLY A 9 -26.93 -20.05 18.99
N CYS A 10 -26.81 -19.36 17.85
CA CYS A 10 -27.37 -18.03 17.52
C CYS A 10 -27.25 -16.74 18.41
N ARG A 11 -26.46 -15.79 17.86
CA ARG A 11 -26.85 -14.42 17.40
C ARG A 11 -27.20 -13.26 18.36
N MET A 12 -26.84 -12.06 17.85
CA MET A 12 -27.26 -10.68 18.20
C MET A 12 -26.73 -10.05 19.50
N LYS A 13 -25.78 -9.11 19.33
CA LYS A 13 -25.69 -7.88 20.13
C LYS A 13 -26.04 -6.68 19.26
N SER A 14 -26.89 -5.80 19.76
CA SER A 14 -27.15 -4.48 19.18
C SER A 14 -26.14 -3.47 19.72
N VAL A 15 -25.73 -2.50 18.91
CA VAL A 15 -24.96 -1.32 19.33
C VAL A 15 -25.79 -0.08 19.04
N CYS A 16 -26.27 0.59 20.09
CA CYS A 16 -26.86 1.92 19.96
C CYS A 16 -25.75 2.97 19.98
N LEU A 17 -25.62 3.76 18.92
CA LEU A 17 -25.00 5.07 19.00
C LEU A 17 -26.05 6.10 19.44
N CYS A 18 -25.73 6.88 20.46
CA CYS A 18 -26.48 8.06 20.86
C CYS A 18 -25.49 9.23 20.94
N GLY A 19 -25.67 10.22 20.06
CA GLY A 19 -24.82 11.41 20.04
C GLY A 19 -25.30 12.48 21.02
N CYS A 20 -24.41 13.35 21.47
CA CYS A 20 -24.76 14.59 22.17
C CYS A 20 -23.74 15.68 21.82
N VAL A 21 -24.20 16.92 21.62
CA VAL A 21 -23.39 18.02 21.06
C VAL A 21 -23.23 19.17 22.06
N ALA A 22 -22.00 19.65 22.17
CA ALA A 22 -21.52 20.96 22.64
C ALA A 22 -22.10 21.62 23.92
N LEU A 23 -21.20 22.17 24.73
CA LEU A 23 -21.44 23.46 25.37
C LEU A 23 -20.14 24.26 25.47
N CYS A 24 -20.17 25.53 25.08
CA CYS A 24 -19.05 26.47 25.20
C CYS A 24 -19.51 27.71 25.97
N VAL A 25 -18.80 28.07 27.05
CA VAL A 25 -19.11 29.22 27.90
C VAL A 25 -17.80 29.91 28.31
N MET A 26 -17.75 31.23 28.15
CA MET A 26 -16.60 32.05 28.58
C MET A 26 -16.51 32.20 30.09
N LEU A 27 -15.29 32.32 30.61
CA LEU A 27 -14.99 33.15 31.79
C LEU A 27 -13.55 33.67 31.72
N SER A 28 -13.31 34.85 32.28
CA SER A 28 -12.13 35.67 31.97
C SER A 28 -11.29 36.06 33.20
N GLY A 29 -9.98 35.83 33.08
CA GLY A 29 -8.93 36.66 33.68
C GLY A 29 -8.46 36.33 35.11
N CYS A 30 -7.16 36.05 35.23
CA CYS A 30 -6.29 36.79 36.16
C CYS A 30 -4.86 36.88 35.59
N LYS A 31 -3.99 37.70 36.20
CA LYS A 31 -2.79 38.29 35.56
C LYS A 31 -1.48 38.02 36.34
N LYS A 32 -0.33 38.19 35.67
CA LYS A 32 1.09 38.14 36.13
C LYS A 32 1.73 36.73 36.10
N ASP A 33 3.05 36.56 35.84
CA ASP A 33 4.14 37.53 35.58
C ASP A 33 5.35 36.98 34.79
N ASN A 34 6.28 37.90 34.44
CA ASN A 34 7.73 37.75 34.20
C ASN A 34 8.33 37.08 32.92
N GLU A 35 8.75 37.96 32.01
CA GLU A 35 10.17 38.17 31.60
C GLU A 35 11.01 37.02 30.97
N ARG A 36 11.16 37.06 29.64
CA ARG A 36 12.27 37.82 28.99
C ARG A 36 12.19 37.85 27.46
N ASP A 37 12.13 39.06 26.91
CA ASP A 37 12.53 39.38 25.54
C ASP A 37 13.70 40.38 25.58
N TYR A 38 14.57 40.33 24.57
CA TYR A 38 15.59 41.37 24.32
C TYR A 38 15.92 41.46 22.82
N GLU A 39 15.34 42.43 22.13
CA GLU A 39 16.02 43.12 21.02
C GLU A 39 17.21 43.94 21.63
N ASN A 40 18.24 44.43 20.93
CA ASN A 40 18.17 45.19 19.68
C ASN A 40 19.58 45.60 19.16
N THR A 41 19.69 45.84 17.84
CA THR A 41 20.61 46.75 17.11
C THR A 41 22.13 46.85 17.35
N LEU A 42 22.82 46.92 16.20
CA LEU A 42 23.93 47.83 15.81
C LEU A 42 25.34 47.69 16.42
N LEU A 43 26.32 47.55 15.51
CA LEU A 43 27.28 48.64 15.22
C LEU A 43 27.85 48.51 13.78
N VAL A 44 28.31 49.62 13.21
CA VAL A 44 28.83 49.73 11.83
C VAL A 44 30.04 50.67 11.82
N ASP A 45 31.14 50.26 11.17
CA ASP A 45 32.20 51.06 10.53
C ASP A 45 33.31 50.09 10.03
N GLY A 46 33.96 50.25 8.88
CA GLY A 46 33.76 51.18 7.75
C GLY A 46 34.88 51.08 6.70
N LEU A 47 34.61 51.54 5.47
CA LEU A 47 35.52 51.72 4.30
C LEU A 47 36.11 50.46 3.62
N SER A 48 36.48 50.46 2.32
CA SER A 48 35.92 51.12 1.10
C SER A 48 36.70 50.73 -0.18
N ALA A 49 36.00 50.37 -1.28
CA ALA A 49 36.54 50.21 -2.66
C ALA A 49 37.59 49.07 -2.85
N ILE A 50 37.85 48.52 -4.04
CA ILE A 50 37.66 48.95 -5.44
C ILE A 50 36.88 47.88 -6.24
N GLY A 51 36.15 48.29 -7.29
CA GLY A 51 35.32 47.40 -8.13
C GLY A 51 35.96 46.97 -9.46
N PRO A 52 35.20 46.91 -10.58
CA PRO A 52 34.80 45.59 -11.10
C PRO A 52 34.95 45.40 -12.62
N VAL A 53 34.92 44.14 -13.10
CA VAL A 53 34.56 43.77 -14.48
C VAL A 53 33.81 42.43 -14.50
N GLU A 54 32.57 42.44 -15.00
CA GLU A 54 31.97 41.30 -15.70
C GLU A 54 32.15 41.53 -17.21
N ASN A 55 32.34 40.48 -18.01
CA ASN A 55 31.35 39.92 -18.95
C ASN A 55 32.04 38.93 -19.93
N ALA A 56 31.24 38.12 -20.63
CA ALA A 56 31.69 36.92 -21.36
C ALA A 56 31.96 37.13 -22.86
N THR A 57 32.75 36.21 -23.43
CA THR A 57 32.74 35.62 -24.80
C THR A 57 34.02 34.78 -24.93
N GLY A 58 34.12 33.69 -25.71
CA GLY A 58 33.15 32.98 -26.55
C GLY A 58 33.86 31.85 -27.33
N ASP A 59 33.09 30.93 -27.90
CA ASP A 59 33.45 29.87 -28.87
C ASP A 59 34.61 28.89 -28.55
N SER A 60 34.26 27.60 -28.45
CA SER A 60 35.17 26.45 -28.58
C SER A 60 35.00 25.82 -29.97
N VAL A 61 36.11 25.47 -30.65
CA VAL A 61 36.07 24.85 -31.99
C VAL A 61 36.98 23.61 -32.08
N ASN A 62 36.32 22.46 -31.95
CA ASN A 62 36.50 21.13 -32.55
C ASN A 62 37.84 20.62 -33.18
N GLU A 63 38.02 19.30 -33.06
CA GLU A 63 38.96 18.38 -33.80
C GLU A 63 40.48 18.51 -33.50
N GLY A 64 41.29 17.44 -33.60
CA GLY A 64 41.02 16.03 -33.89
C GLY A 64 42.32 15.20 -34.10
N ALA A 65 42.19 13.87 -34.29
CA ALA A 65 43.25 12.84 -34.43
C ALA A 65 44.16 12.62 -33.17
N SER A 66 44.56 11.42 -32.74
CA SER A 66 44.70 10.04 -33.29
C SER A 66 46.09 9.66 -33.86
N ASP A 67 46.32 8.35 -33.90
CA ASP A 67 47.46 7.59 -34.45
C ASP A 67 48.82 7.66 -33.72
N LEU A 68 49.18 6.55 -33.07
CA LEU A 68 50.57 6.09 -32.91
C LEU A 68 50.67 4.60 -33.23
N ALA A 69 51.41 4.26 -34.30
CA ALA A 69 51.72 2.90 -34.70
C ALA A 69 53.14 2.83 -35.30
N GLY A 70 53.80 1.67 -35.19
CA GLY A 70 54.92 1.32 -36.08
C GLY A 70 56.36 1.46 -35.55
N ILE A 71 56.84 0.41 -34.89
CA ILE A 71 58.09 -0.31 -35.21
C ILE A 71 59.42 0.48 -35.34
N SER A 72 60.29 0.28 -34.33
CA SER A 72 61.71 -0.14 -34.42
C SER A 72 62.61 0.32 -35.58
N ALA A 73 63.79 0.93 -35.27
CA ALA A 73 65.08 0.22 -35.19
C ALA A 73 66.32 1.16 -35.11
N THR A 74 67.43 0.67 -34.51
CA THR A 74 68.82 1.21 -34.57
C THR A 74 69.08 2.57 -33.85
N ASP A 75 70.29 2.98 -33.42
CA ASP A 75 71.63 2.34 -33.47
C ASP A 75 72.60 2.77 -32.32
N THR A 76 73.71 2.01 -32.19
CA THR A 76 75.06 2.29 -31.61
C THR A 76 75.33 3.44 -30.59
N LEU A 77 76.04 3.10 -29.47
CA LEU A 77 77.49 3.40 -29.28
C LEU A 77 78.09 2.93 -27.90
N THR A 78 78.86 1.84 -27.94
CA THR A 78 80.19 1.57 -27.28
C THR A 78 80.62 2.15 -25.92
N VAL A 79 81.18 1.30 -25.04
CA VAL A 79 82.63 1.26 -24.65
C VAL A 79 83.04 -0.20 -24.33
N ASP A 80 84.32 -0.54 -24.54
CA ASP A 80 84.96 -1.87 -24.50
C ASP A 80 85.16 -2.51 -23.09
N GLY A 81 85.50 -3.82 -23.07
CA GLY A 81 86.19 -4.46 -21.92
C GLY A 81 85.90 -5.95 -21.72
N ALA A 82 86.66 -6.86 -22.36
CA ALA A 82 86.40 -8.30 -22.33
C ALA A 82 87.18 -9.08 -21.23
N ALA A 83 86.50 -10.04 -20.57
CA ALA A 83 87.13 -11.20 -19.90
C ALA A 83 86.12 -12.35 -19.67
N ALA A 84 85.98 -13.25 -20.64
CA ALA A 84 85.52 -14.63 -20.43
C ALA A 84 86.71 -15.49 -19.96
N LEU A 85 86.60 -16.60 -19.23
CA LEU A 85 85.50 -17.33 -18.58
C LEU A 85 86.14 -18.24 -17.51
N ASP A 86 85.44 -18.57 -16.41
CA ASP A 86 85.67 -19.84 -15.69
C ASP A 86 84.36 -20.35 -15.08
N GLU A 87 83.87 -21.48 -15.59
CA GLU A 87 82.49 -21.95 -15.42
C GLU A 87 82.46 -23.21 -14.52
N GLN A 88 83.12 -23.14 -13.36
CA GLN A 88 83.26 -24.32 -12.49
C GLN A 88 83.33 -24.04 -10.96
N ALA A 89 83.14 -22.80 -10.51
CA ALA A 89 83.48 -22.38 -9.14
C ALA A 89 82.28 -21.96 -8.23
N LEU A 90 81.04 -22.38 -8.52
CA LEU A 90 79.87 -22.00 -7.71
C LEU A 90 78.92 -23.19 -7.35
N LEU A 91 79.49 -24.29 -6.85
CA LEU A 91 78.73 -25.45 -6.35
C LEU A 91 78.87 -25.63 -4.82
N ALA A 92 78.58 -24.60 -4.01
CA ALA A 92 78.43 -24.73 -2.55
C ALA A 92 77.78 -23.52 -1.84
N GLN A 93 76.53 -23.14 -2.17
CA GLN A 93 75.55 -22.53 -1.24
C GLN A 93 74.22 -22.23 -1.94
N SER A 94 73.25 -23.14 -1.82
CA SER A 94 71.84 -22.79 -1.95
C SER A 94 71.38 -22.13 -0.65
N PRO A 95 70.65 -21.00 -0.67
CA PRO A 95 69.86 -20.61 0.49
C PRO A 95 68.79 -21.70 0.76
N PRO A 96 68.28 -21.82 2.01
CA PRO A 96 67.18 -22.71 2.30
C PRO A 96 65.93 -22.31 1.49
N LEU A 97 65.11 -23.30 1.15
CA LEU A 97 63.80 -23.10 0.51
C LEU A 97 62.82 -22.39 1.44
N ASP A 98 61.85 -21.73 0.82
CA ASP A 98 60.73 -20.97 1.37
C ASP A 98 60.32 -21.29 2.81
N SER A 99 60.32 -20.27 3.66
CA SER A 99 59.65 -20.32 4.96
C SER A 99 58.21 -19.86 4.79
N GLU A 100 57.31 -20.82 4.53
CA GLU A 100 55.87 -20.63 4.44
C GLU A 100 55.33 -19.81 5.64
N VAL A 101 54.73 -18.65 5.36
CA VAL A 101 54.28 -17.72 6.40
C VAL A 101 52.92 -18.19 6.92
N ILE A 102 52.91 -18.71 8.15
CA ILE A 102 51.70 -19.15 8.84
C ILE A 102 51.01 -17.92 9.46
N TYR A 103 49.73 -17.75 9.11
CA TYR A 103 48.84 -16.74 9.68
C TYR A 103 47.90 -17.37 10.71
N VAL A 104 47.32 -16.53 11.57
CA VAL A 104 46.26 -16.90 12.50
C VAL A 104 44.99 -16.17 12.09
N GLY A 105 43.91 -16.91 11.91
CA GLY A 105 42.56 -16.37 11.69
C GLY A 105 41.63 -16.79 12.83
N ARG A 106 40.44 -16.20 12.93
CA ARG A 106 39.40 -16.59 13.92
C ARG A 106 38.11 -17.02 13.22
N PHE A 107 37.51 -18.13 13.66
CA PHE A 107 36.16 -18.51 13.27
C PHE A 107 35.14 -17.96 14.27
N ILE A 108 34.13 -17.25 13.78
CA ILE A 108 33.21 -16.42 14.56
C ILE A 108 31.75 -16.68 14.14
N ASP A 109 30.97 -17.22 15.08
CA ASP A 109 29.56 -16.88 15.28
C ASP A 109 29.53 -15.89 16.47
N SER A 110 29.67 -16.39 17.69
CA SER A 110 30.65 -15.84 18.65
C SER A 110 31.97 -16.63 18.52
N SER A 111 32.99 -16.39 19.36
CA SER A 111 34.24 -17.17 19.27
C SER A 111 34.01 -18.67 19.51
N VAL A 112 34.25 -19.51 18.49
CA VAL A 112 33.94 -20.95 18.55
C VAL A 112 35.15 -21.80 18.95
N GLU A 113 35.12 -22.41 20.13
CA GLU A 113 36.08 -23.42 20.57
C GLU A 113 35.70 -24.82 20.07
N GLY A 114 36.67 -25.62 19.64
CA GLY A 114 36.48 -27.06 19.45
C GLY A 114 36.12 -27.51 18.03
N LEU A 115 36.00 -26.60 17.06
CA LEU A 115 35.87 -26.97 15.64
C LEU A 115 37.19 -27.54 15.12
N ALA A 116 37.17 -28.73 14.54
CA ALA A 116 38.30 -29.23 13.77
C ALA A 116 38.40 -28.45 12.45
N TYR A 117 39.62 -28.23 11.96
CA TYR A 117 39.84 -27.56 10.68
C TYR A 117 40.98 -28.20 9.88
N GLN A 118 40.90 -28.08 8.55
CA GLN A 118 41.94 -28.53 7.62
C GLN A 118 42.10 -27.57 6.43
N THR A 119 43.36 -27.27 6.07
CA THR A 119 43.76 -26.60 4.82
C THR A 119 44.61 -27.56 3.97
N ALA A 120 45.30 -27.07 2.93
CA ALA A 120 46.23 -27.89 2.15
C ALA A 120 47.51 -28.24 2.94
N SER A 121 48.00 -27.32 3.78
CA SER A 121 49.23 -27.45 4.59
C SER A 121 48.96 -27.61 6.10
N ARG A 122 47.78 -27.18 6.59
CA ARG A 122 47.45 -27.08 8.02
C ARG A 122 46.31 -28.02 8.42
N ARG A 123 46.27 -28.36 9.71
CA ARG A 123 45.10 -28.91 10.39
C ARG A 123 45.19 -28.67 11.89
N GLY A 124 44.06 -28.61 12.58
CA GLY A 124 44.02 -28.41 14.02
C GLY A 124 42.59 -28.40 14.56
N VAL A 125 42.44 -27.79 15.73
CA VAL A 125 41.16 -27.49 16.38
C VAL A 125 41.17 -26.01 16.76
N THR A 126 40.05 -25.31 16.68
CA THR A 126 39.97 -23.88 17.04
C THR A 126 40.25 -23.63 18.52
N SER A 127 40.96 -22.54 18.83
CA SER A 127 41.18 -22.11 20.21
C SER A 127 39.89 -21.57 20.84
N ARG A 128 39.88 -21.35 22.16
CA ARG A 128 38.74 -20.71 22.87
C ARG A 128 38.37 -19.35 22.27
N ASP A 129 39.36 -18.64 21.72
CA ASP A 129 39.16 -17.31 21.14
C ASP A 129 38.83 -17.42 19.62
N GLY A 130 38.52 -18.63 19.14
CA GLY A 130 38.14 -18.98 17.76
C GLY A 130 39.30 -19.31 16.82
N GLU A 131 40.54 -19.35 17.31
CA GLU A 131 41.73 -19.24 16.44
C GLU A 131 42.08 -20.51 15.66
N PHE A 132 42.36 -20.37 14.36
CA PHE A 132 42.92 -21.39 13.47
C PHE A 132 44.20 -20.89 12.78
N THR A 133 45.03 -21.82 12.29
CA THR A 133 46.27 -21.48 11.55
C THR A 133 46.16 -21.84 10.08
N TYR A 134 46.55 -20.94 9.19
CA TYR A 134 46.39 -21.06 7.74
C TYR A 134 47.54 -20.41 6.96
N VAL A 135 47.59 -20.62 5.64
CA VAL A 135 48.47 -19.90 4.70
C VAL A 135 47.60 -19.14 3.69
N VAL A 136 47.98 -17.91 3.35
CA VAL A 136 47.17 -17.03 2.49
C VAL A 136 46.97 -17.65 1.10
N GLY A 137 45.71 -17.72 0.67
CA GLY A 137 45.31 -18.30 -0.62
C GLY A 137 44.98 -19.80 -0.56
N GLU A 138 45.12 -20.45 0.59
CA GLU A 138 44.53 -21.78 0.82
C GLU A 138 43.00 -21.70 0.95
N THR A 139 42.32 -22.80 0.67
CA THR A 139 40.98 -23.06 1.23
C THR A 139 41.08 -23.74 2.58
N ILE A 140 40.06 -23.55 3.41
CA ILE A 140 39.88 -24.17 4.72
C ILE A 140 38.53 -24.86 4.78
N GLU A 141 38.48 -26.02 5.41
CA GLU A 141 37.25 -26.75 5.74
C GLU A 141 37.15 -26.87 7.26
N PHE A 142 35.96 -26.65 7.81
CA PHE A 142 35.67 -26.79 9.24
C PHE A 142 34.76 -27.98 9.49
N PHE A 143 34.93 -28.62 10.65
CA PHE A 143 34.21 -29.83 11.00
C PHE A 143 33.76 -29.81 12.47
N ILE A 144 32.54 -30.29 12.70
CA ILE A 144 32.02 -30.66 14.02
C ILE A 144 32.22 -32.17 14.14
N GLY A 145 33.31 -32.59 14.78
CA GLY A 145 33.75 -33.99 14.75
C GLY A 145 34.09 -34.45 13.32
N ASP A 146 33.46 -35.53 12.85
CA ASP A 146 33.57 -36.00 11.45
C ASP A 146 32.67 -35.22 10.45
N ILE A 147 31.70 -34.43 10.93
CA ILE A 147 30.72 -33.71 10.08
C ILE A 147 31.36 -32.41 9.53
N SER A 148 31.52 -32.29 8.21
CA SER A 148 31.92 -31.02 7.57
C SER A 148 30.79 -30.00 7.68
N ILE A 149 31.11 -28.77 8.13
CA ILE A 149 30.19 -27.62 8.13
C ILE A 149 30.48 -26.66 6.96
N GLY A 150 31.25 -27.11 5.98
CA GLY A 150 31.53 -26.40 4.74
C GLY A 150 32.96 -25.88 4.58
N VAL A 151 33.23 -25.40 3.36
CA VAL A 151 34.52 -24.89 2.91
C VAL A 151 34.48 -23.38 2.67
N GLY A 152 35.60 -22.70 2.94
CA GLY A 152 35.81 -21.28 2.65
C GLY A 152 37.24 -20.99 2.16
N VAL A 153 37.50 -19.74 1.78
CA VAL A 153 38.86 -19.24 1.54
C VAL A 153 39.48 -18.83 2.88
N ALA A 154 40.72 -19.24 3.16
CA ALA A 154 41.32 -19.00 4.47
C ALA A 154 41.71 -17.51 4.67
N GLY A 155 41.17 -16.89 5.73
CA GLY A 155 41.33 -15.46 6.03
C GLY A 155 41.49 -15.16 7.52
N SER A 156 41.67 -13.88 7.88
CA SER A 156 41.91 -13.45 9.27
C SER A 156 40.67 -13.51 10.16
N VAL A 157 39.49 -13.43 9.55
CA VAL A 157 38.18 -13.71 10.17
C VAL A 157 37.43 -14.59 9.18
N LEU A 158 36.73 -15.60 9.68
CA LEU A 158 35.71 -16.35 8.95
C LEU A 158 34.48 -16.54 9.84
N THR A 159 33.32 -16.62 9.21
CA THR A 159 32.04 -16.89 9.86
C THR A 159 31.29 -17.99 9.09
N PRO A 160 30.15 -18.51 9.59
CA PRO A 160 29.28 -19.39 8.82
C PRO A 160 28.87 -18.84 7.43
N ASN A 161 28.76 -17.51 7.29
CA ASN A 161 28.50 -16.80 6.01
C ASN A 161 29.67 -16.91 5.00
N ASN A 162 30.83 -17.42 5.42
CA ASN A 162 31.97 -17.68 4.53
C ASN A 162 32.14 -19.17 4.17
N LEU A 163 31.22 -20.02 4.60
CA LEU A 163 31.22 -21.45 4.31
C LEU A 163 30.14 -21.81 3.28
N VAL A 164 30.46 -22.77 2.41
CA VAL A 164 29.52 -23.41 1.47
C VAL A 164 29.77 -24.91 1.43
N THR A 165 28.81 -25.71 0.96
CA THR A 165 29.05 -27.13 0.68
C THR A 165 30.12 -27.30 -0.42
N ARG A 166 30.91 -28.37 -0.30
CA ARG A 166 32.18 -28.57 -1.02
C ARG A 166 31.99 -28.74 -2.54
N GLY A 167 32.03 -27.61 -3.25
CA GLY A 167 31.91 -27.54 -4.72
C GLY A 167 30.59 -26.94 -5.20
N GLU A 168 29.78 -26.41 -4.28
CA GLU A 168 28.48 -25.79 -4.55
C GLU A 168 28.57 -24.26 -4.42
N GLU A 169 27.47 -23.55 -4.70
CA GLU A 169 27.41 -22.09 -4.59
C GLU A 169 26.92 -21.65 -3.20
N TYR A 170 26.68 -20.35 -3.00
CA TYR A 170 26.23 -19.83 -1.70
C TYR A 170 24.74 -20.12 -1.46
N ASN A 171 24.41 -20.50 -0.23
CA ASN A 171 23.04 -20.82 0.18
C ASN A 171 22.78 -20.29 1.61
N PHE A 172 21.65 -19.60 1.80
CA PHE A 172 21.21 -19.13 3.11
C PHE A 172 20.89 -20.27 4.08
N ASN A 173 20.31 -21.37 3.58
CA ASN A 173 20.06 -22.56 4.39
C ASN A 173 21.37 -23.06 5.03
N HIS A 174 22.48 -23.09 4.27
CA HIS A 174 23.78 -23.53 4.79
C HIS A 174 24.23 -22.66 5.96
N GLN A 175 24.21 -21.34 5.78
CA GLN A 175 24.52 -20.37 6.85
C GLN A 175 23.64 -20.59 8.08
N PHE A 176 22.31 -20.67 7.89
CA PHE A 176 21.33 -20.72 8.97
C PHE A 176 21.40 -22.04 9.75
N ASN A 177 21.51 -23.16 9.05
CA ASN A 177 21.60 -24.47 9.66
C ASN A 177 22.94 -24.67 10.39
N VAL A 178 24.05 -24.08 9.90
CA VAL A 178 25.33 -24.05 10.63
C VAL A 178 25.24 -23.18 11.89
N ILE A 179 24.73 -21.94 11.80
CA ILE A 179 24.57 -21.02 12.96
C ILE A 179 23.70 -21.67 14.05
N ARG A 180 22.51 -22.16 13.67
CA ARG A 180 21.59 -22.85 14.59
C ARG A 180 22.25 -24.06 15.23
N LEU A 181 22.98 -24.88 14.47
CA LEU A 181 23.65 -26.07 15.00
C LEU A 181 24.78 -25.70 15.98
N LEU A 182 25.64 -24.74 15.64
CA LEU A 182 26.75 -24.30 16.49
C LEU A 182 26.25 -23.83 17.87
N GLN A 183 25.23 -22.98 17.90
CA GLN A 183 24.67 -22.47 19.15
C GLN A 183 23.87 -23.53 19.94
N THR A 184 23.29 -24.54 19.26
CA THR A 184 22.60 -25.66 19.94
C THR A 184 23.58 -26.68 20.55
N LEU A 185 24.80 -26.79 20.00
CA LEU A 185 25.85 -27.70 20.47
C LEU A 185 26.78 -27.09 21.53
N ASP A 186 26.52 -25.85 21.94
CA ASP A 186 27.25 -25.20 23.02
C ASP A 186 27.08 -25.93 24.37
N VAL A 187 28.14 -25.97 25.16
CA VAL A 187 28.26 -26.84 26.36
C VAL A 187 27.48 -26.31 27.57
N ASP A 188 27.35 -25.00 27.74
CA ASP A 188 26.46 -24.40 28.75
C ASP A 188 25.18 -23.77 28.17
N GLY A 189 25.14 -23.53 26.86
CA GLY A 189 23.94 -23.07 26.14
C GLY A 189 23.75 -21.55 26.22
N GLU A 190 24.84 -20.82 26.47
CA GLU A 190 24.87 -19.37 26.67
C GLU A 190 25.89 -18.76 25.69
N PRO A 191 25.65 -18.84 24.36
CA PRO A 191 26.66 -18.63 23.32
C PRO A 191 27.26 -17.20 23.31
N THR A 192 26.61 -16.26 24.01
CA THR A 192 27.12 -14.90 24.30
C THR A 192 28.46 -14.90 25.05
N ASN A 193 28.83 -16.00 25.72
CA ASN A 193 30.13 -16.15 26.38
C ASN A 193 31.24 -16.76 25.49
N GLY A 194 30.89 -17.07 24.24
CA GLY A 194 31.64 -17.95 23.34
C GLY A 194 30.85 -19.25 23.11
N ILE A 195 31.07 -19.92 21.98
CA ILE A 195 30.44 -21.23 21.68
C ILE A 195 31.49 -22.31 21.92
N LYS A 196 31.20 -23.29 22.76
CA LYS A 196 32.11 -24.38 23.10
C LYS A 196 31.60 -25.72 22.60
N ILE A 197 32.20 -26.24 21.54
CA ILE A 197 31.91 -27.60 21.05
C ILE A 197 32.56 -28.64 21.98
N ARG A 198 31.86 -29.76 22.21
CA ARG A 198 32.33 -30.88 23.04
C ARG A 198 33.54 -31.59 22.43
N ASN A 199 34.61 -31.74 23.22
CA ASN A 199 35.83 -32.47 22.82
C ASN A 199 35.58 -33.96 22.49
N ASP A 200 34.53 -34.55 23.04
CA ASP A 200 34.12 -35.95 22.83
C ASP A 200 33.08 -36.12 21.71
N ILE A 201 32.73 -35.08 20.95
CA ILE A 201 31.69 -35.15 19.89
C ILE A 201 31.96 -36.22 18.82
N ASN A 202 33.23 -36.50 18.53
CA ASN A 202 33.69 -37.57 17.64
C ASN A 202 33.31 -38.99 18.11
N ASP A 203 32.95 -39.20 19.37
CA ASP A 203 32.49 -40.51 19.86
C ASP A 203 31.00 -40.74 19.56
N PHE A 204 30.26 -39.71 19.12
CA PHE A 204 28.81 -39.73 18.94
C PHE A 204 28.33 -39.52 17.49
N ASN A 205 29.19 -39.02 16.58
CA ASN A 205 28.77 -38.60 15.23
C ASN A 205 29.46 -39.30 14.05
N GLN A 206 30.11 -40.45 14.31
CA GLN A 206 30.87 -41.19 13.29
C GLN A 206 30.00 -41.68 12.14
N GLY A 207 30.19 -41.06 10.97
CA GLY A 207 29.47 -41.41 9.74
C GLY A 207 28.07 -40.80 9.61
N PHE A 208 27.70 -39.84 10.46
CA PHE A 208 26.51 -39.00 10.24
C PHE A 208 26.71 -38.08 9.03
N VAL A 209 25.63 -37.79 8.32
CA VAL A 209 25.62 -36.86 7.18
C VAL A 209 24.53 -35.81 7.39
N LEU A 210 24.96 -34.59 7.69
CA LEU A 210 24.08 -33.42 7.73
C LEU A 210 24.21 -32.63 6.43
N ASP A 211 23.11 -32.52 5.71
CA ASP A 211 22.98 -31.70 4.50
C ASP A 211 22.47 -30.31 4.91
N PHE A 212 23.40 -29.36 5.05
CA PHE A 212 23.10 -28.01 5.54
C PHE A 212 22.37 -27.16 4.51
N ASP A 213 22.37 -27.54 3.23
CA ASP A 213 21.73 -26.79 2.13
C ASP A 213 20.20 -26.97 2.08
N LEU A 214 19.67 -27.94 2.83
CA LEU A 214 18.23 -28.20 2.96
C LEU A 214 17.48 -27.03 3.62
N PRO A 215 16.24 -26.71 3.17
CA PRO A 215 15.35 -25.79 3.87
C PRO A 215 15.28 -26.03 5.37
N VAL A 216 15.27 -24.95 6.16
CA VAL A 216 15.48 -24.93 7.61
C VAL A 216 14.55 -25.82 8.44
N ASP A 217 13.37 -26.14 7.93
CA ASP A 217 12.43 -27.12 8.48
C ASP A 217 12.85 -28.57 8.16
N LEU A 218 13.21 -28.86 6.90
CA LEU A 218 13.65 -30.19 6.47
C LEU A 218 15.00 -30.57 7.10
N PHE A 219 15.88 -29.61 7.34
CA PHE A 219 17.11 -29.82 8.12
C PHE A 219 16.79 -30.25 9.56
N ALA A 220 15.76 -29.64 10.18
CA ALA A 220 15.34 -29.96 11.54
C ALA A 220 14.66 -31.34 11.68
N GLU A 221 14.22 -31.95 10.57
CA GLU A 221 13.63 -33.31 10.52
C GLU A 221 14.67 -34.44 10.26
N LEU A 222 15.96 -34.15 10.12
CA LEU A 222 16.99 -35.16 9.86
C LEU A 222 17.19 -36.14 11.04
N ASP A 223 17.09 -37.45 10.78
CA ASP A 223 17.33 -38.52 11.77
C ASP A 223 18.73 -38.39 12.43
N ASP A 224 19.78 -38.17 11.62
CA ASP A 224 21.16 -38.00 12.09
C ASP A 224 21.32 -36.74 12.97
N LEU A 225 20.56 -35.67 12.71
CA LEU A 225 20.54 -34.46 13.55
C LEU A 225 19.86 -34.75 14.89
N ALA A 226 18.71 -35.43 14.88
CA ALA A 226 17.98 -35.80 16.09
C ALA A 226 18.81 -36.72 17.00
N LEU A 227 19.57 -37.65 16.41
CA LEU A 227 20.55 -38.49 17.11
C LEU A 227 21.73 -37.67 17.65
N LEU A 228 22.32 -36.79 16.83
CA LEU A 228 23.42 -35.92 17.25
C LEU A 228 23.03 -35.07 18.46
N LEU A 229 21.90 -34.36 18.39
CA LEU A 229 21.42 -33.52 19.49
C LEU A 229 21.16 -34.36 20.75
N GLY A 230 20.46 -35.49 20.63
CA GLY A 230 20.11 -36.34 21.78
C GLY A 230 21.28 -36.95 22.55
N GLU A 231 22.44 -37.14 21.92
CA GLU A 231 23.67 -37.64 22.57
C GLU A 231 24.64 -36.51 22.99
N THR A 232 24.64 -35.39 22.26
CA THR A 232 25.66 -34.33 22.44
C THR A 232 25.19 -33.13 23.25
N SER A 233 23.92 -32.71 23.14
CA SER A 233 23.32 -31.62 23.91
C SER A 233 22.16 -32.12 24.78
N ASN A 234 21.68 -31.31 25.73
CA ASN A 234 20.52 -31.67 26.57
C ASN A 234 19.20 -31.15 25.97
N VAL A 235 19.15 -30.92 24.65
CA VAL A 235 18.09 -30.20 23.96
C VAL A 235 17.48 -31.06 22.85
N ALA A 236 16.16 -31.09 22.75
CA ALA A 236 15.44 -31.95 21.80
C ALA A 236 15.16 -31.29 20.43
N ALA A 237 15.68 -30.08 20.20
CA ALA A 237 15.51 -29.30 18.98
C ALA A 237 16.64 -28.27 18.86
N LEU A 238 16.85 -27.75 17.64
CA LEU A 238 17.71 -26.60 17.39
C LEU A 238 17.18 -25.33 18.05
N VAL A 239 18.08 -24.39 18.34
CA VAL A 239 17.74 -22.98 18.54
C VAL A 239 16.94 -22.48 17.32
N SER A 240 15.91 -21.67 17.56
CA SER A 240 15.11 -21.09 16.48
C SER A 240 15.93 -20.09 15.68
N GLU A 241 15.73 -20.07 14.37
CA GLU A 241 16.45 -19.19 13.44
C GLU A 241 16.48 -17.72 13.89
N PRO A 242 15.38 -17.07 14.34
CA PRO A 242 15.44 -15.68 14.77
C PRO A 242 16.34 -15.41 15.99
N LEU A 243 16.40 -16.36 16.93
CA LEU A 243 17.28 -16.23 18.10
C LEU A 243 18.74 -16.46 17.70
N ALA A 244 18.99 -17.46 16.86
CA ALA A 244 20.34 -17.82 16.45
C ALA A 244 20.98 -16.74 15.57
N ILE A 245 20.21 -16.17 14.63
CA ILE A 245 20.65 -15.08 13.77
C ILE A 245 20.79 -13.76 14.55
N SER A 246 19.90 -13.44 15.51
CA SER A 246 20.11 -12.27 16.40
C SER A 246 21.45 -12.38 17.15
N HIS A 247 21.71 -13.51 17.81
CA HIS A 247 22.96 -13.74 18.53
C HIS A 247 24.21 -13.59 17.63
N TYR A 248 24.14 -14.15 16.43
CA TYR A 248 25.19 -14.08 15.42
C TYR A 248 25.47 -12.62 14.99
N VAL A 249 24.41 -11.85 14.73
CA VAL A 249 24.50 -10.43 14.36
C VAL A 249 25.07 -9.60 15.50
N ASP A 250 24.54 -9.76 16.72
CA ASP A 250 25.03 -9.07 17.92
C ASP A 250 26.53 -9.34 18.16
N SER A 251 26.95 -10.60 18.03
CA SER A 251 28.34 -11.03 18.22
C SER A 251 29.31 -10.42 17.20
N LEU A 252 28.92 -10.35 15.92
CA LEU A 252 29.73 -9.69 14.90
C LEU A 252 29.77 -8.17 15.09
N THR A 253 28.65 -7.56 15.49
CA THR A 253 28.54 -6.12 15.76
C THR A 253 29.38 -5.69 16.97
N GLU A 254 29.38 -6.43 18.09
CA GLU A 254 30.26 -6.13 19.24
C GLU A 254 31.75 -6.24 18.88
N LEU A 255 32.10 -7.21 18.03
CA LEU A 255 33.47 -7.40 17.53
C LEU A 255 33.88 -6.40 16.43
N GLY A 256 32.96 -5.56 15.95
CA GLY A 256 33.22 -4.59 14.88
C GLY A 256 33.51 -5.24 13.52
N ILE A 257 32.95 -6.43 13.27
CA ILE A 257 33.08 -7.17 12.02
C ILE A 257 31.93 -6.76 11.09
N GLU A 258 32.24 -6.29 9.89
CA GLU A 258 31.23 -6.07 8.84
C GLU A 258 30.57 -7.42 8.51
N ILE A 259 29.26 -7.55 8.70
CA ILE A 259 28.51 -8.68 8.15
C ILE A 259 28.47 -8.50 6.63
N PRO A 260 28.75 -9.54 5.81
CA PRO A 260 28.55 -9.50 4.38
C PRO A 260 27.04 -9.50 4.06
N GLY A 261 26.40 -8.35 4.27
CA GLY A 261 24.98 -8.14 3.98
C GLY A 261 24.68 -8.52 2.52
N VAL A 262 23.58 -9.24 2.32
CA VAL A 262 23.28 -9.80 1.00
C VAL A 262 22.48 -8.82 0.17
N GLU A 263 23.06 -8.37 -0.94
CA GLU A 263 22.48 -7.33 -1.78
C GLU A 263 21.45 -7.93 -2.74
N LEU A 264 20.17 -7.85 -2.36
CA LEU A 264 19.05 -7.98 -3.27
C LEU A 264 18.91 -6.70 -4.08
N THR A 265 19.65 -6.60 -5.19
CA THR A 265 19.64 -5.41 -6.04
C THR A 265 18.50 -5.44 -7.06
N THR A 266 18.15 -6.62 -7.59
CA THR A 266 17.11 -6.76 -8.63
C THR A 266 16.49 -8.16 -8.68
N ILE A 267 15.16 -8.22 -8.72
CA ILE A 267 14.38 -9.41 -9.05
C ILE A 267 13.88 -9.26 -10.49
N ASN A 268 14.23 -10.19 -11.38
CA ASN A 268 13.89 -10.10 -12.81
C ASN A 268 12.68 -11.00 -13.08
N LEU A 269 11.52 -10.44 -13.44
CA LEU A 269 10.34 -11.24 -13.77
C LEU A 269 10.31 -11.63 -15.25
N VAL A 270 9.99 -12.90 -15.51
CA VAL A 270 9.90 -13.49 -16.84
C VAL A 270 8.57 -14.21 -17.00
N GLY A 271 7.82 -13.93 -18.08
CA GLY A 271 6.48 -14.51 -18.21
C GLY A 271 5.56 -13.92 -19.27
N ASN A 272 4.30 -14.34 -19.22
CA ASN A 272 3.18 -13.86 -20.04
C ASN A 272 1.97 -13.50 -19.16
N LEU A 273 1.44 -12.28 -19.33
CA LEU A 273 0.11 -11.89 -18.89
C LEU A 273 -0.91 -12.09 -20.04
N ASP A 274 -2.15 -12.48 -19.74
CA ASP A 274 -3.10 -12.82 -20.80
C ASP A 274 -3.77 -11.58 -21.43
N ALA A 275 -3.50 -11.37 -22.72
CA ALA A 275 -4.07 -10.27 -23.50
C ALA A 275 -5.60 -10.30 -23.61
N GLU A 276 -6.26 -11.44 -23.36
CA GLU A 276 -7.72 -11.61 -23.41
C GLU A 276 -8.44 -11.43 -22.05
N GLU A 277 -7.69 -11.30 -20.95
CA GLU A 277 -8.24 -11.01 -19.61
C GLU A 277 -9.12 -9.74 -19.56
N ARG A 278 -9.95 -9.63 -18.53
CA ARG A 278 -10.84 -8.47 -18.32
C ARG A 278 -10.41 -7.63 -17.13
N ALA A 279 -10.67 -6.33 -17.18
CA ALA A 279 -10.49 -5.49 -16.00
C ALA A 279 -11.47 -5.95 -14.89
N PRO A 280 -10.98 -6.31 -13.68
CA PRO A 280 -11.84 -6.69 -12.55
C PRO A 280 -12.51 -5.47 -11.90
N GLU A 281 -11.97 -4.27 -12.16
CA GLU A 281 -12.63 -3.02 -11.78
C GLU A 281 -13.95 -2.82 -12.53
N THR A 282 -15.05 -2.90 -11.79
CA THR A 282 -16.35 -2.37 -12.24
C THR A 282 -16.43 -0.89 -11.89
N ARG A 283 -17.07 -0.12 -12.77
CA ARG A 283 -17.27 1.32 -12.59
C ARG A 283 -18.67 1.70 -13.04
N VAL A 284 -19.26 2.67 -12.34
CA VAL A 284 -20.57 3.24 -12.66
C VAL A 284 -20.46 4.74 -12.89
N LYS A 285 -21.26 5.25 -13.82
CA LYS A 285 -21.55 6.68 -13.99
C LYS A 285 -22.70 7.03 -13.05
N GLN A 286 -22.51 8.04 -12.21
CA GLN A 286 -23.49 8.56 -11.25
C GLN A 286 -24.01 9.93 -11.70
N ILE A 287 -25.32 10.17 -11.59
CA ILE A 287 -25.92 11.51 -11.75
C ILE A 287 -27.11 11.74 -10.81
N PHE A 288 -27.15 12.94 -10.23
CA PHE A 288 -28.19 13.38 -9.31
C PHE A 288 -29.21 14.31 -9.99
N SER A 289 -30.48 14.19 -9.58
CA SER A 289 -31.58 15.07 -10.00
C SER A 289 -31.26 16.54 -9.70
N SER A 290 -31.19 17.37 -10.74
CA SER A 290 -30.53 18.69 -10.72
C SER A 290 -31.27 19.79 -11.50
N GLY A 291 -32.52 19.54 -11.86
CA GLY A 291 -33.40 20.54 -12.51
C GLY A 291 -34.00 21.58 -11.55
N GLU A 292 -34.46 22.70 -12.10
CA GLU A 292 -34.81 23.92 -11.34
C GLU A 292 -35.94 23.76 -10.31
N ASP A 293 -36.90 22.84 -10.51
CA ASP A 293 -38.00 22.61 -9.57
C ASP A 293 -37.81 21.34 -8.70
N ILE A 294 -36.65 20.65 -8.79
CA ILE A 294 -36.38 19.45 -7.98
C ILE A 294 -36.49 19.78 -6.49
N ASN A 295 -37.39 19.08 -5.80
CA ASN A 295 -37.72 19.28 -4.38
C ASN A 295 -38.21 20.72 -4.01
N ILE A 296 -38.63 21.53 -4.98
CA ILE A 296 -39.25 22.84 -4.71
C ILE A 296 -40.75 22.68 -4.37
N PRO A 297 -41.26 23.31 -3.30
CA PRO A 297 -42.68 23.25 -2.96
C PRO A 297 -43.58 24.03 -3.94
N GLN A 298 -44.40 23.30 -4.70
CA GLN A 298 -45.38 23.88 -5.63
C GLN A 298 -46.72 24.13 -4.91
N ILE A 299 -47.20 25.37 -4.93
CA ILE A 299 -48.43 25.78 -4.23
C ILE A 299 -49.60 25.90 -5.20
N GLY A 300 -50.73 25.27 -4.86
CA GLY A 300 -52.00 25.38 -5.59
C GLY A 300 -52.07 24.65 -6.93
N THR A 301 -50.98 24.00 -7.37
CA THR A 301 -50.91 23.15 -8.57
C THR A 301 -51.63 21.81 -8.36
N GLY A 302 -51.46 21.20 -7.18
CA GLY A 302 -51.78 19.79 -6.95
C GLY A 302 -50.79 18.82 -7.60
N ASP A 303 -49.64 19.33 -8.04
CA ASP A 303 -48.62 18.61 -8.82
C ASP A 303 -47.21 19.09 -8.42
N ASN A 304 -46.20 18.22 -8.53
CA ASN A 304 -44.83 18.47 -8.08
C ASN A 304 -44.00 19.38 -9.02
N GLY A 305 -44.55 19.74 -10.18
CA GLY A 305 -43.92 20.66 -11.14
C GLY A 305 -42.97 19.98 -12.13
N TYR A 306 -42.77 18.67 -12.03
CA TYR A 306 -41.84 17.92 -12.86
C TYR A 306 -42.43 17.73 -14.26
N LYS A 307 -41.70 18.16 -15.31
CA LYS A 307 -42.08 17.95 -16.70
C LYS A 307 -41.74 16.53 -17.16
N GLY A 308 -42.51 16.04 -18.13
CA GLY A 308 -42.20 14.78 -18.80
C GLY A 308 -40.97 14.90 -19.68
N GLN A 309 -40.04 13.96 -19.56
CA GLN A 309 -38.77 13.92 -20.29
C GLN A 309 -38.50 12.51 -20.83
N LYS A 310 -37.78 12.42 -21.94
CA LYS A 310 -37.34 11.13 -22.50
C LYS A 310 -35.86 10.95 -22.28
N PHE A 311 -35.51 10.11 -21.31
CA PHE A 311 -34.16 9.63 -21.12
C PHE A 311 -33.84 8.62 -22.22
N VAL A 312 -32.60 8.60 -22.67
CA VAL A 312 -32.10 7.63 -23.64
C VAL A 312 -30.72 7.19 -23.17
N LEU A 313 -30.60 5.92 -22.79
CA LEU A 313 -29.29 5.29 -22.67
C LEU A 313 -28.86 4.78 -24.05
N LEU A 314 -27.58 4.93 -24.35
CA LEU A 314 -26.90 4.48 -25.56
C LEU A 314 -25.77 3.55 -25.12
N ASP A 315 -25.79 2.28 -25.52
CA ASP A 315 -24.67 1.37 -25.21
C ASP A 315 -23.48 1.55 -26.16
N SER A 316 -22.36 0.91 -25.83
CA SER A 316 -21.12 0.86 -26.62
C SER A 316 -21.29 0.33 -28.05
N ASN A 317 -22.40 -0.33 -28.39
CA ASN A 317 -22.75 -0.78 -29.74
C ASN A 317 -23.65 0.22 -30.49
N GLY A 318 -24.03 1.33 -29.85
CA GLY A 318 -24.94 2.34 -30.38
C GLY A 318 -26.42 1.97 -30.33
N GLN A 319 -26.79 0.89 -29.61
CA GLN A 319 -28.19 0.53 -29.39
C GLN A 319 -28.80 1.43 -28.30
N ARG A 320 -30.08 1.80 -28.51
CA ARG A 320 -30.77 2.87 -27.77
C ARG A 320 -31.89 2.33 -26.90
N TYR A 321 -31.89 2.71 -25.63
CA TYR A 321 -32.91 2.33 -24.63
C TYR A 321 -33.67 3.59 -24.20
N PRO A 322 -34.74 3.97 -24.91
CA PRO A 322 -35.54 5.14 -24.57
C PRO A 322 -36.49 4.86 -23.41
N VAL A 323 -36.39 5.66 -22.35
CA VAL A 323 -37.28 5.64 -21.18
C VAL A 323 -38.05 6.95 -21.14
N ILE A 324 -39.39 6.87 -21.18
CA ILE A 324 -40.27 8.03 -21.08
C ILE A 324 -40.70 8.20 -19.63
N ILE A 325 -40.46 9.38 -19.08
CA ILE A 325 -41.02 9.85 -17.82
C ILE A 325 -42.17 10.81 -18.12
N GLU A 326 -43.32 10.59 -17.50
CA GLU A 326 -44.49 11.46 -17.63
C GLU A 326 -44.42 12.63 -16.65
N GLY A 327 -45.05 13.75 -17.00
CA GLY A 327 -45.16 14.92 -16.11
C GLY A 327 -45.89 14.59 -14.79
N GLY A 328 -45.45 15.22 -13.70
CA GLY A 328 -45.97 15.00 -12.35
C GLY A 328 -45.55 13.69 -11.67
N SER A 329 -44.73 12.88 -12.34
CA SER A 329 -44.22 11.61 -11.79
C SER A 329 -43.45 11.84 -10.48
N SER A 330 -43.70 11.01 -9.47
CA SER A 330 -42.87 10.99 -8.25
C SER A 330 -41.45 10.48 -8.56
N ALA A 331 -40.46 10.89 -7.79
CA ALA A 331 -39.09 10.41 -7.98
C ALA A 331 -38.95 8.89 -7.73
N GLU A 332 -39.83 8.32 -6.91
CA GLU A 332 -40.02 6.87 -6.76
C GLU A 332 -40.50 6.21 -8.07
N SER A 333 -41.50 6.80 -8.73
CA SER A 333 -42.00 6.32 -10.03
C SER A 333 -40.95 6.47 -11.14
N ILE A 334 -40.15 7.54 -11.09
CA ILE A 334 -39.02 7.78 -11.99
C ILE A 334 -37.96 6.68 -11.82
N ALA A 335 -37.55 6.41 -10.58
CA ALA A 335 -36.59 5.37 -10.25
C ALA A 335 -37.04 3.98 -10.73
N VAL A 336 -38.26 3.57 -10.38
CA VAL A 336 -38.88 2.29 -10.79
C VAL A 336 -39.07 2.16 -12.32
N THR A 337 -39.04 3.28 -13.05
CA THR A 337 -39.17 3.30 -14.51
C THR A 337 -37.83 3.28 -15.24
N LEU A 338 -36.81 3.96 -14.69
CA LEU A 338 -35.43 3.94 -15.22
C LEU A 338 -34.74 2.60 -14.96
N SER A 339 -34.87 2.02 -13.75
CA SER A 339 -34.32 0.70 -13.39
C SER A 339 -35.04 -0.50 -14.03
N ARG A 340 -35.58 -0.30 -15.22
CA ARG A 340 -36.01 -1.36 -16.15
C ARG A 340 -34.99 -1.59 -17.27
N VAL A 341 -34.02 -0.69 -17.42
CA VAL A 341 -32.85 -0.90 -18.28
C VAL A 341 -31.83 -1.68 -17.45
N GLN A 342 -31.30 -2.76 -18.00
CA GLN A 342 -30.27 -3.58 -17.34
C GLN A 342 -28.99 -2.75 -17.18
N GLY A 343 -28.35 -2.79 -16.00
CA GLY A 343 -27.19 -1.93 -15.72
C GLY A 343 -27.56 -0.48 -15.41
N VAL A 344 -28.77 -0.21 -14.93
CA VAL A 344 -29.23 1.09 -14.45
C VAL A 344 -29.97 0.93 -13.12
N ASP A 345 -29.36 1.40 -12.03
CA ASP A 345 -29.93 1.34 -10.68
C ASP A 345 -30.20 2.76 -10.18
N VAL A 346 -31.45 3.03 -9.79
CA VAL A 346 -31.89 4.37 -9.42
C VAL A 346 -32.47 4.38 -8.03
N THR A 347 -31.85 5.15 -7.13
CA THR A 347 -32.38 5.40 -5.79
C THR A 347 -33.18 6.70 -5.77
N SER A 348 -34.07 6.86 -4.80
CA SER A 348 -34.89 8.08 -4.68
C SER A 348 -35.24 8.37 -3.22
N SER A 349 -35.43 9.65 -2.90
CA SER A 349 -35.73 10.12 -1.54
C SER A 349 -36.59 11.38 -1.60
N ASN A 350 -37.18 11.81 -0.50
CA ASN A 350 -37.81 13.13 -0.41
C ASN A 350 -37.56 13.73 0.98
N SER A 351 -37.30 15.03 1.05
CA SER A 351 -37.19 15.76 2.31
C SER A 351 -37.86 17.13 2.20
N ILE A 352 -38.41 17.62 3.31
CA ILE A 352 -38.94 18.97 3.41
C ILE A 352 -38.78 19.48 4.84
N THR A 353 -38.46 20.76 4.98
CA THR A 353 -38.51 21.47 6.27
C THR A 353 -39.72 22.40 6.27
N ILE A 354 -40.55 22.34 7.31
CA ILE A 354 -41.74 23.18 7.47
C ILE A 354 -41.51 24.08 8.68
N ASP A 355 -41.42 25.39 8.46
CA ASP A 355 -41.41 26.38 9.52
C ASP A 355 -42.86 26.84 9.77
N PHE A 356 -43.36 26.59 10.98
CA PHE A 356 -44.73 26.93 11.36
C PHE A 356 -44.89 28.43 11.69
N GLY A 357 -43.80 29.19 11.71
CA GLY A 357 -43.82 30.64 11.90
C GLY A 357 -44.30 31.09 13.29
N PRO A 358 -44.60 32.39 13.45
CA PRO A 358 -45.22 32.92 14.66
C PRO A 358 -46.73 32.61 14.65
N LEU A 359 -47.15 31.58 15.39
CA LEU A 359 -48.56 31.22 15.53
C LEU A 359 -49.30 32.14 16.53
N ALA A 360 -50.51 32.55 16.16
CA ALA A 360 -51.46 33.23 17.03
C ALA A 360 -51.88 32.35 18.23
N SER A 361 -52.39 32.99 19.29
CA SER A 361 -52.70 32.33 20.57
C SER A 361 -53.88 31.34 20.50
N SER A 362 -54.63 31.33 19.40
CA SER A 362 -55.66 30.34 19.09
C SER A 362 -55.35 29.62 17.77
N ASN A 363 -54.31 28.79 17.76
CA ASN A 363 -53.97 27.92 16.63
C ASN A 363 -55.20 27.13 16.17
N SER A 364 -55.66 27.42 14.94
CA SER A 364 -56.81 26.80 14.30
C SER A 364 -56.46 26.08 13.00
N TRP A 365 -55.17 25.89 12.72
CA TRP A 365 -54.70 25.20 11.54
C TRP A 365 -55.17 23.75 11.52
N GLN A 366 -55.80 23.35 10.41
CA GLN A 366 -56.01 21.99 9.99
C GLN A 366 -54.89 21.63 9.02
N PHE A 367 -54.03 20.70 9.41
CA PHE A 367 -52.92 20.19 8.62
C PHE A 367 -53.22 18.75 8.19
N SER A 368 -52.84 18.39 6.97
CA SER A 368 -52.80 17.00 6.52
C SER A 368 -51.62 16.76 5.57
N PHE A 369 -51.12 15.52 5.57
CA PHE A 369 -49.93 15.09 4.84
C PHE A 369 -50.16 13.70 4.26
N ASN A 370 -50.00 13.53 2.94
CA ASN A 370 -50.21 12.27 2.21
C ASN A 370 -51.47 11.50 2.65
N GLY A 371 -52.60 12.24 2.72
CA GLY A 371 -53.91 11.71 3.11
C GLY A 371 -54.16 11.54 4.61
N GLN A 372 -53.14 11.72 5.46
CA GLN A 372 -53.27 11.68 6.92
C GLN A 372 -53.64 13.08 7.44
N SER A 373 -54.86 13.25 7.96
CA SER A 373 -55.29 14.48 8.63
C SER A 373 -54.95 14.47 10.12
N PHE A 374 -54.44 15.59 10.63
CA PHE A 374 -54.12 15.78 12.04
C PHE A 374 -55.22 16.62 12.72
N PRO A 375 -55.41 16.52 14.05
CA PRO A 375 -56.38 17.35 14.77
C PRO A 375 -56.13 18.85 14.57
N ALA A 376 -57.21 19.64 14.51
CA ALA A 376 -57.08 21.09 14.42
C ALA A 376 -56.36 21.64 15.65
N GLY A 377 -55.32 22.45 15.44
CA GLY A 377 -54.49 23.00 16.52
C GLY A 377 -53.43 22.05 17.10
N ALA A 378 -53.22 20.86 16.52
CA ALA A 378 -52.16 19.94 16.95
C ALA A 378 -50.76 20.58 16.88
N SER A 379 -49.90 20.24 17.83
CA SER A 379 -48.51 20.71 17.88
C SER A 379 -47.61 19.97 16.88
N MET A 380 -46.48 20.59 16.50
CA MET A 380 -45.46 19.94 15.68
C MET A 380 -44.95 18.62 16.27
N GLN A 381 -44.90 18.51 17.60
CA GLN A 381 -44.50 17.28 18.29
C GLN A 381 -45.52 16.15 18.09
N GLU A 382 -46.82 16.45 18.17
CA GLU A 382 -47.89 15.47 17.93
C GLU A 382 -47.97 15.08 16.44
N ILE A 383 -47.74 16.04 15.53
CA ILE A 383 -47.62 15.78 14.09
C ILE A 383 -46.44 14.85 13.82
N ALA A 384 -45.26 15.13 14.36
CA ALA A 384 -44.06 14.32 14.19
C ALA A 384 -44.22 12.89 14.73
N ILE A 385 -44.78 12.73 15.95
CA ILE A 385 -45.09 11.41 16.52
C ILE A 385 -46.08 10.66 15.60
N SER A 386 -47.17 11.32 15.20
CA SER A 386 -48.20 10.72 14.34
C SER A 386 -47.70 10.34 12.94
N ILE A 387 -46.65 10.98 12.41
CA ILE A 387 -45.94 10.54 11.19
C ILE A 387 -45.10 9.30 11.49
N ASN A 388 -44.26 9.34 12.53
CA ASN A 388 -43.38 8.22 12.91
C ASN A 388 -44.16 6.94 13.24
N ASP A 389 -45.29 7.03 13.95
CA ASP A 389 -46.21 5.91 14.22
C ASP A 389 -46.75 5.25 12.94
N LYS A 390 -46.74 5.97 11.81
CA LYS A 390 -47.23 5.53 10.49
C LYS A 390 -46.11 5.13 9.53
N THR A 391 -44.84 5.25 9.94
CA THR A 391 -43.65 4.95 9.11
C THR A 391 -43.61 3.52 8.56
N ASN A 392 -44.27 2.58 9.28
CA ASN A 392 -44.39 1.17 8.89
C ASN A 392 -45.80 0.79 8.40
N THR A 393 -46.68 1.76 8.10
CA THR A 393 -48.06 1.49 7.66
C THR A 393 -48.53 2.39 6.51
N THR A 394 -49.10 3.56 6.81
CA THR A 394 -49.74 4.45 5.82
C THR A 394 -48.84 5.56 5.29
N LEU A 395 -47.66 5.74 5.88
CA LEU A 395 -46.60 6.64 5.43
C LEU A 395 -45.28 5.85 5.31
N PRO A 396 -45.21 4.81 4.45
CA PRO A 396 -44.11 3.86 4.43
C PRO A 396 -42.76 4.55 4.21
N GLY A 397 -41.80 4.31 5.11
CA GLY A 397 -40.44 4.85 5.01
C GLY A 397 -40.31 6.35 5.34
N ILE A 398 -41.40 7.01 5.72
CA ILE A 398 -41.41 8.45 6.06
C ILE A 398 -41.21 8.63 7.56
N SER A 399 -40.33 9.55 7.93
CA SER A 399 -39.96 9.91 9.31
C SER A 399 -40.07 11.42 9.53
N ALA A 400 -40.23 11.84 10.79
CA ALA A 400 -40.30 13.24 11.16
C ALA A 400 -39.57 13.56 12.47
N SER A 401 -38.95 14.75 12.54
CA SER A 401 -38.28 15.29 13.73
C SER A 401 -38.53 16.79 13.86
N ILE A 402 -38.22 17.40 15.02
CA ILE A 402 -38.42 18.83 15.26
C ILE A 402 -37.13 19.51 15.72
N GLY A 403 -36.99 20.80 15.39
CA GLY A 403 -35.89 21.65 15.84
C GLY A 403 -36.29 23.13 15.82
N GLY A 404 -36.37 23.78 16.98
CA GLY A 404 -36.84 25.16 17.08
C GLY A 404 -38.31 25.30 16.63
N SER A 405 -38.57 26.19 15.68
CA SER A 405 -39.89 26.39 15.05
C SER A 405 -40.18 25.43 13.88
N LYS A 406 -39.27 24.49 13.59
CA LYS A 406 -39.27 23.70 12.36
C LYS A 406 -39.58 22.22 12.60
N LEU A 407 -40.44 21.70 11.72
CA LEU A 407 -40.72 20.28 11.54
C LEU A 407 -39.96 19.80 10.30
N TYR A 408 -39.12 18.78 10.46
CA TYR A 408 -38.38 18.14 9.38
C TYR A 408 -39.09 16.83 9.03
N ILE A 409 -39.35 16.58 7.74
CA ILE A 409 -39.95 15.32 7.26
C ILE A 409 -39.01 14.75 6.20
N ASN A 410 -38.64 13.47 6.34
CA ASN A 410 -37.71 12.78 5.44
C ASN A 410 -38.25 11.39 5.07
N ALA A 411 -38.15 11.01 3.80
CA ALA A 411 -38.52 9.69 3.28
C ALA A 411 -37.32 9.05 2.59
N ASN A 412 -37.12 7.75 2.82
CA ASN A 412 -36.15 6.92 2.11
C ASN A 412 -36.67 6.41 0.74
N SER A 413 -37.75 7.03 0.23
CA SER A 413 -38.30 6.83 -1.10
C SER A 413 -38.68 8.18 -1.71
N GLY A 414 -38.65 8.29 -3.04
CA GLY A 414 -39.01 9.49 -3.79
C GLY A 414 -40.50 9.78 -3.90
N VAL A 415 -41.32 9.38 -2.92
CA VAL A 415 -42.77 9.67 -2.90
C VAL A 415 -43.03 11.17 -2.91
N ASN A 416 -44.05 11.63 -3.65
CA ASN A 416 -44.46 13.04 -3.57
C ASN A 416 -44.99 13.34 -2.16
N PHE A 417 -44.61 14.48 -1.61
CA PHE A 417 -45.14 15.01 -0.35
C PHE A 417 -46.28 15.97 -0.66
N ASN A 418 -47.51 15.55 -0.34
CA ASN A 418 -48.73 16.28 -0.61
C ASN A 418 -49.31 16.79 0.71
N PHE A 419 -49.28 18.10 0.89
CA PHE A 419 -49.86 18.78 2.04
C PHE A 419 -51.19 19.43 1.66
N TYR A 420 -52.16 19.39 2.56
CA TYR A 420 -53.32 20.26 2.52
C TYR A 420 -53.44 20.98 3.86
N VAL A 421 -53.58 22.31 3.80
CA VAL A 421 -53.50 23.17 4.98
C VAL A 421 -54.59 24.23 4.91
N ALA A 422 -55.36 24.39 5.99
CA ALA A 422 -56.48 25.33 6.09
C ALA A 422 -56.61 25.91 7.50
N GLY A 423 -57.27 27.07 7.65
CA GLY A 423 -57.45 27.74 8.95
C GLY A 423 -56.33 28.74 9.27
N GLY A 424 -56.06 28.92 10.57
CA GLY A 424 -55.18 29.97 11.10
C GLY A 424 -55.86 31.35 11.20
N GLU A 425 -55.22 32.30 11.88
CA GLU A 425 -55.70 33.68 12.00
C GLU A 425 -55.29 34.53 10.77
N VAL A 426 -56.26 34.75 9.88
CA VAL A 426 -56.10 35.41 8.57
C VAL A 426 -55.43 36.79 8.71
N GLY A 427 -54.25 36.94 8.09
CA GLY A 427 -53.46 38.18 8.12
C GLY A 427 -52.43 38.27 9.24
N THR A 428 -52.27 37.23 10.06
CA THR A 428 -51.19 37.12 11.06
C THR A 428 -50.39 35.82 10.93
N ASP A 429 -51.08 34.68 10.86
CA ASP A 429 -50.46 33.35 10.75
C ASP A 429 -49.93 33.08 9.33
N SER A 430 -48.70 32.58 9.23
CA SER A 430 -48.11 32.06 7.98
C SER A 430 -47.20 30.86 8.24
N MET A 431 -47.08 29.99 7.24
CA MET A 431 -46.29 28.75 7.27
C MET A 431 -45.39 28.72 6.03
N SER A 432 -44.15 28.26 6.18
CA SER A 432 -43.17 28.19 5.09
C SER A 432 -42.67 26.77 4.88
N PHE A 433 -42.89 26.24 3.69
CA PHE A 433 -42.29 24.99 3.20
C PHE A 433 -40.93 25.33 2.57
N ILE A 434 -39.88 24.65 3.00
CA ILE A 434 -38.49 24.91 2.63
C ILE A 434 -37.89 23.64 2.06
N GLY A 435 -37.59 23.66 0.76
CA GLY A 435 -36.91 22.57 0.05
C GLY A 435 -35.46 22.37 0.52
N ASN A 436 -34.87 21.25 0.14
CA ASN A 436 -33.50 20.84 0.49
C ASN A 436 -32.57 20.79 -0.74
N TYR A 437 -32.79 21.69 -1.70
CA TYR A 437 -32.01 21.76 -2.93
C TYR A 437 -30.74 22.61 -2.71
N ASN A 438 -29.57 21.97 -2.75
CA ASN A 438 -28.28 22.58 -2.41
C ASN A 438 -27.41 22.92 -3.64
N GLY A 439 -27.99 23.00 -4.84
CA GLY A 439 -27.26 23.05 -6.12
C GLY A 439 -27.29 24.42 -6.84
N TYR A 440 -26.29 25.27 -6.58
CA TYR A 440 -26.08 26.58 -7.23
C TYR A 440 -27.15 27.66 -6.94
N GLY A 441 -26.71 28.83 -6.45
CA GLY A 441 -27.61 29.88 -5.97
C GLY A 441 -28.47 30.54 -7.06
N SER A 442 -29.79 30.48 -6.92
CA SER A 442 -30.75 31.09 -7.83
C SER A 442 -30.78 32.63 -7.68
N GLY A 443 -30.07 33.33 -8.56
CA GLY A 443 -30.09 34.81 -8.67
C GLY A 443 -31.43 35.40 -9.16
N SER A 444 -32.53 34.65 -9.06
CA SER A 444 -33.81 34.87 -9.75
C SER A 444 -35.02 35.05 -8.82
N GLY A 445 -34.81 35.15 -7.50
CA GLY A 445 -35.83 35.59 -6.54
C GLY A 445 -36.92 34.57 -6.18
N ARG A 446 -36.98 33.42 -6.88
CA ARG A 446 -37.59 32.19 -6.35
C ARG A 446 -36.63 31.55 -5.35
N GLY A 447 -36.58 32.10 -4.14
CA GLY A 447 -35.96 31.42 -3.00
C GLY A 447 -36.76 30.18 -2.60
N ASP A 448 -36.16 29.31 -1.81
CA ASP A 448 -36.57 27.93 -1.50
C ASP A 448 -37.88 27.80 -0.69
N PHE A 449 -38.62 28.89 -0.54
CA PHE A 449 -39.68 29.12 0.43
C PHE A 449 -41.06 29.16 -0.24
N GLY A 450 -41.73 28.01 -0.28
CA GLY A 450 -43.16 27.94 -0.54
C GLY A 450 -43.94 28.43 0.70
N SER A 451 -44.24 29.73 0.77
CA SER A 451 -44.99 30.30 1.90
C SER A 451 -46.50 30.37 1.64
N ILE A 452 -47.29 29.94 2.63
CA ILE A 452 -48.75 30.05 2.68
C ILE A 452 -49.17 30.91 3.86
N ASN A 453 -50.33 31.56 3.77
CA ASN A 453 -50.90 32.44 4.80
C ASN A 453 -52.25 31.90 5.25
N ALA A 454 -52.64 32.16 6.50
CA ALA A 454 -53.91 31.67 7.03
C ALA A 454 -55.11 32.00 6.14
N SER A 455 -55.92 30.97 5.88
CA SER A 455 -56.96 30.98 4.86
C SER A 455 -58.09 30.01 5.20
N VAL A 456 -59.33 30.50 5.05
CA VAL A 456 -60.54 29.67 5.15
C VAL A 456 -60.76 28.77 3.92
N VAL A 457 -60.01 29.01 2.83
CA VAL A 457 -59.92 28.12 1.66
C VAL A 457 -58.63 27.33 1.79
N GLY A 458 -58.75 26.01 1.95
CA GLY A 458 -57.59 25.14 2.11
C GLY A 458 -56.67 25.15 0.89
N GLN A 459 -55.37 25.22 1.15
CA GLN A 459 -54.31 25.29 0.16
C GLN A 459 -53.60 23.94 0.04
N VAL A 460 -53.28 23.55 -1.19
CA VAL A 460 -52.46 22.36 -1.46
C VAL A 460 -51.02 22.78 -1.72
N VAL A 461 -50.06 22.05 -1.15
CA VAL A 461 -48.63 22.17 -1.46
C VAL A 461 -48.09 20.79 -1.82
N THR A 462 -47.47 20.66 -2.99
CA THR A 462 -46.90 19.39 -3.46
C THR A 462 -45.38 19.56 -3.64
N VAL A 463 -44.60 18.62 -3.09
CA VAL A 463 -43.13 18.63 -3.16
C VAL A 463 -42.65 17.32 -3.78
N GLY A 464 -41.87 17.42 -4.86
CA GLY A 464 -41.23 16.26 -5.49
C GLY A 464 -40.02 15.74 -4.70
N GLY A 465 -39.65 14.48 -4.95
CA GLY A 465 -38.45 13.88 -4.39
C GLY A 465 -37.21 14.05 -5.27
N PHE A 466 -36.05 13.72 -4.72
CA PHE A 466 -34.78 13.56 -5.46
C PHE A 466 -34.67 12.15 -6.03
N PHE A 467 -33.86 12.00 -7.07
CA PHE A 467 -33.39 10.69 -7.53
C PHE A 467 -31.90 10.74 -7.90
N TRP A 468 -31.25 9.59 -7.80
CA TRP A 468 -29.83 9.37 -8.10
C TRP A 468 -29.76 8.17 -9.03
N ILE A 469 -29.30 8.38 -10.27
CA ILE A 469 -29.12 7.33 -11.28
C ILE A 469 -27.67 6.86 -11.21
N GLU A 470 -27.48 5.57 -10.98
CA GLU A 470 -26.23 4.85 -11.24
C GLU A 470 -26.41 4.01 -12.48
N TYR A 471 -25.42 4.00 -13.37
CA TYR A 471 -25.48 3.19 -14.58
C TYR A 471 -24.09 2.72 -15.01
N ASP A 472 -24.03 1.57 -15.68
CA ASP A 472 -22.79 1.01 -16.23
C ASP A 472 -22.08 2.06 -17.11
N GLU A 473 -20.76 2.20 -16.97
CA GLU A 473 -19.99 3.15 -17.77
C GLU A 473 -20.00 2.83 -19.28
N GLU A 474 -20.37 1.60 -19.67
CA GLU A 474 -20.67 1.20 -21.05
C GLU A 474 -21.83 2.00 -21.69
N TYR A 475 -22.69 2.64 -20.88
CA TYR A 475 -23.77 3.49 -21.36
C TYR A 475 -23.40 4.98 -21.34
N ASP A 476 -23.85 5.73 -22.34
CA ASP A 476 -24.01 7.19 -22.25
C ASP A 476 -25.49 7.58 -22.10
N LEU A 477 -25.75 8.59 -21.25
CA LEU A 477 -27.10 9.05 -20.90
C LEU A 477 -27.40 10.39 -21.56
N TYR A 478 -28.49 10.44 -22.32
CA TYR A 478 -29.02 11.66 -22.94
C TYR A 478 -30.46 11.92 -22.49
N VAL A 479 -30.87 13.19 -22.46
CA VAL A 479 -32.28 13.58 -22.35
C VAL A 479 -32.71 14.21 -23.67
N GLU A 480 -33.64 13.55 -24.37
CA GLU A 480 -34.38 14.14 -25.47
C GLU A 480 -35.61 14.86 -24.90
N SER A 481 -35.69 16.18 -25.10
CA SER A 481 -36.92 16.89 -24.75
C SER A 481 -38.08 16.44 -25.64
N LEU A 482 -39.17 16.01 -25.01
CA LEU A 482 -40.42 15.65 -25.68
C LEU A 482 -41.20 16.88 -26.18
N PHE A 483 -40.81 18.09 -25.78
CA PHE A 483 -41.57 19.32 -26.00
C PHE A 483 -40.68 20.45 -26.51
N SER A 484 -40.99 21.00 -27.69
CA SER A 484 -40.27 22.14 -28.26
C SER A 484 -40.38 23.37 -27.35
N SER A 485 -39.25 23.89 -26.88
CA SER A 485 -39.15 24.81 -25.75
C SER A 485 -39.56 26.26 -26.04
N ALA A 486 -40.87 26.49 -26.13
CA ALA A 486 -41.46 27.85 -26.06
C ALA A 486 -41.50 28.43 -24.62
N GLY A 487 -41.04 27.68 -23.61
CA GLY A 487 -41.25 28.00 -22.19
C GLY A 487 -40.13 27.56 -21.23
N GLY A 488 -38.87 27.54 -21.69
CA GLY A 488 -37.68 27.35 -20.84
C GLY A 488 -37.50 25.98 -20.19
N TYR A 489 -36.38 25.84 -19.46
CA TYR A 489 -35.92 24.62 -18.78
C TYR A 489 -36.56 24.39 -17.40
N GLN A 490 -37.41 25.30 -16.93
CA GLN A 490 -38.13 25.16 -15.67
C GLN A 490 -38.84 23.78 -15.60
N GLY A 491 -38.79 23.06 -14.50
CA GLY A 491 -39.43 21.75 -14.34
C GLY A 491 -38.78 20.59 -15.10
N ASP A 492 -37.72 20.78 -15.89
CA ASP A 492 -36.88 19.68 -16.36
C ASP A 492 -36.26 18.93 -15.15
N LEU A 493 -35.95 17.63 -15.29
CA LEU A 493 -35.44 16.80 -14.17
C LEU A 493 -33.91 16.82 -14.06
N LEU A 494 -33.25 16.91 -15.21
CA LEU A 494 -31.82 17.17 -15.39
C LEU A 494 -31.65 18.36 -16.35
N PRO A 495 -30.65 19.23 -16.14
CA PRO A 495 -30.34 20.33 -17.05
C PRO A 495 -29.70 19.83 -18.36
N ASN A 496 -29.70 20.69 -19.38
CA ASN A 496 -28.99 20.43 -20.63
C ASN A 496 -27.46 20.45 -20.43
N LEU A 497 -26.78 19.52 -21.11
CA LEU A 497 -25.43 19.00 -20.81
C LEU A 497 -25.40 18.20 -19.50
N ILE A 498 -25.50 16.88 -19.66
CA ILE A 498 -25.30 15.88 -18.61
C ILE A 498 -23.80 15.62 -18.47
N VAL A 499 -23.28 15.73 -17.24
CA VAL A 499 -21.90 15.39 -16.88
C VAL A 499 -21.97 14.44 -15.68
N PRO A 500 -21.85 13.12 -15.87
CA PRO A 500 -21.85 12.16 -14.77
C PRO A 500 -20.49 12.11 -14.07
N THR A 501 -20.48 11.65 -12.82
CA THR A 501 -19.25 11.28 -12.10
C THR A 501 -19.03 9.78 -12.28
N THR A 502 -17.88 9.36 -12.82
CA THR A 502 -17.50 7.93 -12.82
C THR A 502 -16.89 7.55 -11.47
N VAL A 503 -17.36 6.45 -10.89
CA VAL A 503 -16.88 5.89 -9.61
C VAL A 503 -16.52 4.42 -9.79
N VAL A 504 -15.39 3.99 -9.25
CA VAL A 504 -14.99 2.57 -9.20
C VAL A 504 -15.74 1.89 -8.05
N THR A 505 -16.47 0.82 -8.35
CA THR A 505 -17.30 0.07 -7.39
C THR A 505 -16.67 -1.23 -6.92
N ASN A 506 -15.71 -1.77 -7.67
CA ASN A 506 -14.92 -2.94 -7.31
C ASN A 506 -13.43 -2.58 -7.44
N GLY A 507 -12.91 -1.78 -6.50
CA GLY A 507 -11.48 -1.44 -6.44
C GLY A 507 -10.64 -2.63 -5.98
N PHE A 508 -9.32 -2.58 -6.19
CA PHE A 508 -8.42 -3.64 -5.75
C PHE A 508 -8.42 -3.79 -4.21
N ASP A 509 -8.77 -4.99 -3.75
CA ASP A 509 -8.70 -5.45 -2.37
C ASP A 509 -8.21 -6.91 -2.38
N ARG A 510 -7.01 -7.14 -1.87
CA ARG A 510 -6.36 -8.47 -1.90
C ARG A 510 -7.12 -9.55 -1.14
N GLU A 511 -8.01 -9.17 -0.21
CA GLU A 511 -8.86 -10.09 0.56
C GLU A 511 -10.12 -10.52 -0.23
N VAL A 512 -10.26 -10.04 -1.48
CA VAL A 512 -11.39 -10.27 -2.37
C VAL A 512 -10.89 -10.69 -3.76
N ASP A 513 -10.89 -12.00 -4.02
CA ASP A 513 -10.41 -12.65 -5.26
C ASP A 513 -10.91 -11.95 -6.56
N ASP A 514 -12.18 -11.55 -6.59
CA ASP A 514 -12.83 -10.91 -7.75
C ASP A 514 -12.32 -9.48 -8.07
N THR A 515 -11.30 -8.97 -7.36
CA THR A 515 -10.71 -7.63 -7.60
C THR A 515 -9.37 -7.66 -8.35
N PHE A 516 -8.81 -8.84 -8.62
CA PHE A 516 -7.56 -9.01 -9.37
C PHE A 516 -7.63 -10.17 -10.38
N ASN A 517 -6.70 -10.22 -11.34
CA ASN A 517 -6.65 -11.29 -12.35
C ASN A 517 -5.66 -12.40 -11.97
N LEU A 518 -4.59 -12.04 -11.25
CA LEU A 518 -3.51 -12.93 -10.86
C LEU A 518 -2.87 -12.43 -9.56
N VAL A 519 -2.48 -13.37 -8.71
CA VAL A 519 -1.45 -13.15 -7.67
C VAL A 519 -0.30 -14.12 -7.89
N THR A 520 0.93 -13.66 -7.69
CA THR A 520 2.15 -14.48 -7.73
C THR A 520 3.01 -14.20 -6.51
N HIS A 521 3.62 -15.25 -5.97
CA HIS A 521 4.44 -15.19 -4.75
C HIS A 521 5.88 -15.58 -5.10
N PHE A 522 6.85 -14.85 -4.53
CA PHE A 522 8.27 -15.09 -4.73
C PHE A 522 9.02 -15.01 -3.40
N ASP A 523 10.00 -15.90 -3.25
CA ASP A 523 10.92 -15.89 -2.12
C ASP A 523 11.90 -14.72 -2.28
N VAL A 524 11.92 -13.82 -1.30
CA VAL A 524 12.90 -12.73 -1.18
C VAL A 524 13.56 -12.78 0.19
N PHE A 525 14.68 -12.09 0.33
CA PHE A 525 15.45 -12.10 1.57
C PHE A 525 15.62 -10.68 2.10
N ASP A 526 15.84 -10.52 3.40
CA ASP A 526 16.38 -9.27 3.94
C ASP A 526 17.92 -9.28 3.87
N SER A 527 18.53 -8.19 4.36
CA SER A 527 19.99 -8.06 4.40
C SER A 527 20.71 -9.04 5.34
N LEU A 528 20.00 -9.65 6.28
CA LEU A 528 20.49 -10.69 7.20
C LEU A 528 20.28 -12.11 6.62
N GLY A 529 19.49 -12.23 5.56
CA GLY A 529 19.16 -13.46 4.85
C GLY A 529 17.84 -14.10 5.25
N TYR A 530 17.02 -13.48 6.12
CA TYR A 530 15.73 -14.05 6.52
C TYR A 530 14.82 -14.18 5.30
N LEU A 531 14.05 -15.26 5.22
CA LEU A 531 13.09 -15.48 4.13
C LEU A 531 11.80 -14.68 4.36
N HIS A 532 11.41 -13.94 3.32
CA HIS A 532 10.21 -13.11 3.25
C HIS A 532 9.43 -13.41 1.96
N VAL A 533 8.11 -13.23 1.98
CA VAL A 533 7.23 -13.56 0.83
C VAL A 533 6.82 -12.28 0.09
N LEU A 534 7.39 -12.07 -1.09
CA LEU A 534 6.98 -11.02 -2.02
C LEU A 534 5.70 -11.45 -2.77
N SER A 535 4.60 -10.74 -2.55
CA SER A 535 3.31 -10.98 -3.20
C SER A 535 3.02 -9.88 -4.22
N LEU A 536 2.86 -10.26 -5.49
CA LEU A 536 2.52 -9.37 -6.60
C LEU A 536 1.13 -9.66 -7.14
N TYR A 537 0.23 -8.68 -7.05
CA TYR A 537 -1.13 -8.77 -7.57
C TYR A 537 -1.23 -7.97 -8.87
N PHE A 538 -1.67 -8.61 -9.96
CA PHE A 538 -1.83 -8.00 -11.26
C PHE A 538 -3.32 -7.76 -11.54
N THR A 539 -3.68 -6.50 -11.80
CA THR A 539 -5.04 -6.11 -12.21
C THR A 539 -5.00 -5.48 -13.58
N LYS A 540 -5.76 -5.99 -14.54
CA LYS A 540 -5.90 -5.38 -15.86
C LYS A 540 -6.74 -4.11 -15.75
N THR A 541 -6.35 -3.06 -16.47
CA THR A 541 -7.06 -1.76 -16.43
C THR A 541 -7.94 -1.58 -17.66
N LYS A 542 -8.89 -0.64 -17.62
CA LYS A 542 -9.59 -0.23 -18.86
C LYS A 542 -8.69 0.61 -19.79
N GLY A 543 -7.84 -0.09 -20.54
CA GLY A 543 -7.06 0.39 -21.66
C GLY A 543 -6.39 -0.77 -22.41
N GLU A 544 -6.21 -0.64 -23.72
CA GLU A 544 -5.45 -1.65 -24.48
C GLU A 544 -4.04 -1.80 -23.88
N ASN A 545 -3.65 -3.06 -23.65
CA ASN A 545 -2.34 -3.47 -23.15
C ASN A 545 -1.87 -2.80 -21.84
N ARG A 546 -2.79 -2.42 -20.93
CA ARG A 546 -2.44 -1.80 -19.65
C ARG A 546 -2.92 -2.55 -18.42
N TRP A 547 -2.00 -2.66 -17.47
CA TRP A 547 -2.15 -3.35 -16.19
C TRP A 547 -1.70 -2.42 -15.05
N SER A 548 -2.09 -2.75 -13.84
CA SER A 548 -1.48 -2.25 -12.62
C SER A 548 -0.94 -3.44 -11.81
N VAL A 549 0.19 -3.24 -11.16
CA VAL A 549 0.83 -4.21 -10.25
C VAL A 549 0.81 -3.62 -8.84
N TYR A 550 0.34 -4.41 -7.88
CA TYR A 550 0.37 -4.06 -6.46
C TYR A 550 1.37 -4.96 -5.74
N VAL A 551 2.20 -4.35 -4.88
CA VAL A 551 3.33 -5.01 -4.22
C VAL A 551 3.12 -5.08 -2.71
N PHE A 552 3.33 -6.26 -2.15
CA PHE A 552 3.35 -6.53 -0.71
C PHE A 552 4.54 -7.43 -0.38
N ILE A 553 5.05 -7.34 0.85
CA ILE A 553 6.02 -8.32 1.39
C ILE A 553 5.50 -8.72 2.78
N ASP A 554 5.40 -10.03 3.05
CA ASP A 554 4.84 -10.61 4.28
C ASP A 554 3.45 -10.07 4.65
N ASP A 555 2.59 -9.89 3.64
CA ASP A 555 1.29 -9.24 3.77
C ASP A 555 1.32 -7.78 4.29
N LEU A 556 2.47 -7.12 4.30
CA LEU A 556 2.64 -5.71 4.63
C LEU A 556 2.74 -4.83 3.37
N HIS A 557 2.39 -3.55 3.54
CA HIS A 557 2.50 -2.52 2.51
C HIS A 557 3.94 -2.01 2.38
N VAL A 558 4.47 -1.95 1.15
CA VAL A 558 5.86 -1.51 0.88
C VAL A 558 5.95 -0.21 0.08
N GLY A 559 4.85 0.54 -0.02
CA GLY A 559 4.80 1.87 -0.62
C GLY A 559 5.00 2.96 0.43
N GLY A 560 5.63 4.07 0.03
CA GLY A 560 5.98 5.15 0.96
C GLY A 560 4.82 5.97 1.50
N THR A 561 5.18 7.02 2.23
CA THR A 561 4.24 8.00 2.77
C THR A 561 3.47 8.74 1.67
N ASN A 562 2.24 9.19 1.97
CA ASN A 562 1.40 9.90 1.00
C ASN A 562 0.94 11.28 1.53
N PRO A 563 1.72 12.35 1.27
CA PRO A 563 1.42 13.71 1.72
C PRO A 563 0.12 14.35 1.19
N ALA A 564 -0.67 13.64 0.37
CA ALA A 564 -1.99 14.08 -0.06
C ALA A 564 -3.13 13.55 0.84
N LEU A 565 -2.84 12.65 1.78
CA LEU A 565 -3.79 12.14 2.78
C LEU A 565 -3.82 13.03 4.04
N PRO A 566 -4.86 12.94 4.88
CA PRO A 566 -4.88 13.61 6.17
C PRO A 566 -4.10 12.81 7.24
N PRO A 567 -3.55 13.46 8.29
CA PRO A 567 -2.92 12.75 9.39
C PRO A 567 -3.87 11.86 10.20
N PRO A 568 -3.43 10.65 10.62
CA PRO A 568 -2.08 10.09 10.48
C PRO A 568 -1.85 9.28 9.17
N GLN A 569 -2.80 9.26 8.23
CA GLN A 569 -2.70 8.43 7.02
C GLN A 569 -1.66 8.93 6.00
N ASP A 570 -1.14 10.14 6.14
CA ASP A 570 -0.01 10.64 5.35
C ASP A 570 1.35 10.03 5.77
N GLU A 571 1.55 9.80 7.08
CA GLU A 571 2.78 9.25 7.67
C GLU A 571 2.86 7.70 7.65
N LEU A 572 1.82 7.00 7.21
CA LEU A 572 1.80 5.53 7.10
C LEU A 572 2.31 5.03 5.73
N GLN A 573 2.90 3.84 5.71
CA GLN A 573 3.16 3.08 4.48
C GLN A 573 1.86 2.89 3.68
N ASN A 574 1.92 3.13 2.37
CA ASN A 574 0.79 3.04 1.48
C ASN A 574 0.85 1.80 0.56
N GLN A 575 -0.27 1.53 -0.11
CA GLN A 575 -0.35 0.49 -1.12
C GLN A 575 0.52 0.83 -2.34
N ALA A 576 1.70 0.20 -2.42
CA ALA A 576 2.59 0.28 -3.57
C ALA A 576 1.88 -0.21 -4.85
N LYS A 577 1.47 0.74 -5.70
CA LYS A 577 0.83 0.51 -7.00
C LYS A 577 1.69 1.09 -8.12
N PHE A 578 1.91 0.31 -9.18
CA PHE A 578 2.61 0.73 -10.39
C PHE A 578 1.80 0.39 -11.64
N ASP A 579 1.67 1.33 -12.58
CA ASP A 579 1.00 1.13 -13.86
C ASP A 579 2.00 0.62 -14.93
N VAL A 580 1.59 -0.41 -15.67
CA VAL A 580 2.41 -1.21 -16.61
C VAL A 580 1.76 -1.25 -17.99
N VAL A 581 2.57 -1.16 -19.04
CA VAL A 581 2.16 -1.03 -20.43
C VAL A 581 2.90 -2.03 -21.32
N PHE A 582 2.19 -2.64 -22.27
CA PHE A 582 2.79 -3.48 -23.31
C PHE A 582 2.58 -2.88 -24.71
N ASN A 583 3.60 -3.00 -25.56
CA ASN A 583 3.55 -2.64 -26.97
C ASN A 583 2.48 -3.46 -27.72
N SER A 584 2.08 -3.00 -28.90
CA SER A 584 1.09 -3.69 -29.75
C SER A 584 1.56 -5.03 -30.33
N ASP A 585 2.84 -5.39 -30.13
CA ASP A 585 3.42 -6.70 -30.45
C ASP A 585 3.53 -7.65 -29.23
N GLY A 586 3.06 -7.22 -28.05
CA GLY A 586 3.09 -7.99 -26.81
C GLY A 586 4.38 -7.87 -25.99
N SER A 587 5.37 -7.08 -26.43
CA SER A 587 6.57 -6.80 -25.64
C SER A 587 6.34 -5.74 -24.55
N PHE A 588 7.09 -5.78 -23.45
CA PHE A 588 7.02 -4.76 -22.39
C PHE A 588 7.44 -3.36 -22.90
N ASP A 589 6.68 -2.32 -22.55
CA ASP A 589 6.98 -0.94 -22.90
C ASP A 589 7.73 -0.24 -21.75
N THR A 590 9.06 -0.19 -21.86
CA THR A 590 9.94 0.45 -20.86
C THR A 590 9.89 1.98 -20.85
N GLN A 591 9.14 2.63 -21.75
CA GLN A 591 9.00 4.09 -21.80
C GLN A 591 7.70 4.58 -21.18
N ASN A 592 6.63 3.78 -21.25
CA ASN A 592 5.32 4.13 -20.69
C ASN A 592 4.94 3.35 -19.42
N SER A 593 5.65 2.27 -19.08
CA SER A 593 5.51 1.58 -17.79
C SER A 593 6.26 2.30 -16.66
N GLN A 594 5.76 2.18 -15.44
CA GLN A 594 6.46 2.64 -14.23
C GLN A 594 7.46 1.60 -13.71
N THR A 595 8.61 2.07 -13.23
CA THR A 595 9.60 1.25 -12.51
C THR A 595 8.99 0.70 -11.21
N VAL A 596 8.90 -0.62 -11.05
CA VAL A 596 8.46 -1.23 -9.78
C VAL A 596 9.62 -1.24 -8.80
N PHE A 597 9.67 -0.21 -7.95
CA PHE A 597 10.76 0.00 -7.01
C PHE A 597 10.25 -0.06 -5.57
N VAL A 598 10.83 -0.94 -4.75
CA VAL A 598 10.54 -1.06 -3.30
C VAL A 598 11.42 -0.07 -2.53
N ARG A 599 10.80 0.97 -1.93
CA ARG A 599 11.51 2.12 -1.31
C ARG A 599 11.36 2.25 0.20
N ASP A 600 10.38 1.56 0.78
CA ASP A 600 9.91 1.81 2.14
C ASP A 600 9.67 0.50 2.91
N TRP A 601 10.18 -0.64 2.41
CA TRP A 601 10.10 -1.92 3.11
C TRP A 601 11.04 -1.91 4.33
N VAL A 602 10.44 -1.98 5.52
CA VAL A 602 11.12 -2.28 6.78
C VAL A 602 10.82 -3.74 7.09
N PRO A 603 11.81 -4.65 7.05
CA PRO A 603 11.57 -6.04 7.40
C PRO A 603 11.25 -6.20 8.89
N GLU A 604 10.34 -7.11 9.21
CA GLU A 604 10.10 -7.58 10.56
C GLU A 604 10.45 -9.07 10.62
N HIS A 605 11.16 -9.49 11.67
CA HIS A 605 11.38 -10.93 11.89
C HIS A 605 10.06 -11.62 12.30
N SER A 606 10.03 -12.96 12.30
CA SER A 606 8.80 -13.76 12.54
C SER A 606 8.12 -13.64 13.92
N GLN A 607 8.54 -12.71 14.79
CA GLN A 607 7.83 -12.32 16.03
C GLN A 607 7.30 -10.86 16.03
N GLY A 608 7.39 -10.11 14.92
CA GLY A 608 6.84 -8.76 14.80
C GLY A 608 7.65 -7.66 15.50
N TYR A 609 8.98 -7.72 15.38
CA TYR A 609 9.92 -6.65 15.70
C TYR A 609 10.86 -6.45 14.50
N TYR A 610 11.38 -5.23 14.35
CA TYR A 610 12.27 -4.86 13.26
C TYR A 610 13.63 -5.56 13.32
N ASN A 611 14.24 -5.76 12.15
CA ASN A 611 15.66 -6.10 12.05
C ASN A 611 16.50 -4.81 12.14
N ASP A 612 17.09 -4.52 13.30
CA ASP A 612 17.87 -3.27 13.56
C ASP A 612 19.18 -3.11 12.73
N TYR A 613 19.36 -3.89 11.65
CA TYR A 613 20.60 -3.91 10.84
C TYR A 613 20.61 -2.91 9.68
N PHE A 614 19.67 -2.99 8.74
CA PHE A 614 19.51 -2.00 7.66
C PHE A 614 18.04 -1.63 7.45
N LEU A 615 17.82 -0.34 7.20
CA LEU A 615 16.51 0.29 7.00
C LEU A 615 16.41 0.84 5.57
N PRO A 616 15.20 1.05 5.04
CA PRO A 616 15.00 1.66 3.73
C PRO A 616 15.57 3.07 3.68
N ILE A 617 16.47 3.33 2.72
CA ILE A 617 17.05 4.67 2.53
C ILE A 617 16.05 5.54 1.77
N LEU A 618 15.40 6.46 2.46
CA LEU A 618 14.47 7.43 1.89
C LEU A 618 15.21 8.45 1.00
N ILE A 619 15.12 8.29 -0.32
CA ILE A 619 15.67 9.22 -1.32
C ILE A 619 14.54 9.75 -2.21
N GLY A 620 14.65 11.02 -2.63
CA GLY A 620 13.74 11.62 -3.60
C GLY A 620 13.71 10.89 -4.96
N VAL A 621 12.59 11.04 -5.67
CA VAL A 621 12.23 10.30 -6.90
C VAL A 621 13.30 10.37 -7.99
N ASP A 622 14.04 11.47 -8.04
CA ASP A 622 15.01 11.86 -9.06
C ASP A 622 16.26 10.96 -9.17
N ASN A 623 16.50 10.07 -8.21
CA ASN A 623 17.83 9.50 -7.93
C ASN A 623 17.92 7.95 -8.06
N GLU A 624 17.11 7.34 -8.94
CA GLU A 624 16.91 5.88 -9.00
C GLU A 624 18.20 5.04 -9.15
N THR A 625 19.24 5.58 -9.79
CA THR A 625 20.54 4.89 -9.94
C THR A 625 21.37 4.83 -8.67
N PHE A 626 21.18 5.72 -7.70
CA PHE A 626 21.95 5.72 -6.44
C PHE A 626 21.49 4.63 -5.45
N LEU A 627 20.34 4.01 -5.72
CA LEU A 627 19.70 3.06 -4.81
C LEU A 627 20.16 1.60 -5.03
N ILE A 628 20.69 1.27 -6.21
CA ILE A 628 21.01 -0.12 -6.61
C ILE A 628 22.48 -0.49 -6.28
N GLU A 629 23.35 0.49 -6.03
CA GLU A 629 24.78 0.30 -5.73
C GLU A 629 25.13 0.46 -4.23
N ASN A 630 24.15 0.38 -3.32
CA ASN A 630 24.38 0.60 -1.89
C ASN A 630 24.07 -0.66 -1.04
N PRO A 631 25.08 -1.32 -0.44
CA PRO A 631 24.91 -2.53 0.37
C PRO A 631 24.10 -2.38 1.67
N SER A 632 23.77 -1.15 2.07
CA SER A 632 23.23 -0.82 3.41
C SER A 632 21.76 -0.40 3.41
N SER A 633 20.95 -1.02 2.56
CA SER A 633 19.54 -0.67 2.33
C SER A 633 18.69 -1.90 2.02
N THR A 634 17.41 -1.86 2.40
CA THR A 634 16.38 -2.86 2.06
C THR A 634 15.67 -2.55 0.72
N ASN A 635 16.15 -1.52 0.02
CA ASN A 635 15.57 -1.02 -1.22
C ASN A 635 16.00 -1.85 -2.44
N PHE A 636 15.03 -2.33 -3.24
CA PHE A 636 15.31 -3.15 -4.42
C PHE A 636 14.40 -2.87 -5.61
N LEU A 637 14.89 -3.25 -6.80
CA LEU A 637 14.16 -3.18 -8.07
C LEU A 637 13.45 -4.51 -8.37
N ILE A 638 12.20 -4.44 -8.84
CA ILE A 638 11.54 -5.56 -9.53
C ILE A 638 11.51 -5.20 -11.01
N ASP A 639 12.41 -5.80 -11.80
CA ASP A 639 12.43 -5.57 -13.24
C ASP A 639 11.35 -6.41 -13.92
N LEU A 640 10.41 -5.72 -14.56
CA LEU A 640 9.33 -6.32 -15.34
C LEU A 640 9.67 -6.47 -16.84
N SER A 641 10.86 -6.07 -17.28
CA SER A 641 11.23 -6.04 -18.71
C SER A 641 11.22 -7.41 -19.40
N GLY A 642 11.31 -8.50 -18.65
CA GLY A 642 11.17 -9.89 -19.12
C GLY A 642 9.72 -10.38 -19.26
N LEU A 643 8.72 -9.56 -18.90
CA LEU A 643 7.31 -9.89 -19.11
C LEU A 643 6.86 -9.64 -20.56
N THR A 644 5.86 -10.39 -20.97
CA THR A 644 5.15 -10.24 -22.25
C THR A 644 3.63 -10.29 -22.04
N GLN A 645 2.85 -9.93 -23.05
CA GLN A 645 1.39 -10.00 -23.00
C GLN A 645 0.75 -10.49 -24.30
N PHE A 646 0.40 -11.79 -24.33
CA PHE A 646 -0.24 -12.51 -25.42
C PHE A 646 -1.51 -13.23 -24.95
N GLY A 647 -2.44 -13.51 -25.88
CA GLY A 647 -3.67 -14.28 -25.62
C GLY A 647 -3.38 -15.75 -25.40
N SER A 648 -2.92 -16.10 -24.20
CA SER A 648 -2.48 -17.43 -23.79
C SER A 648 -2.33 -17.52 -22.27
N SER A 649 -2.36 -18.75 -21.74
CA SER A 649 -2.27 -19.05 -20.31
C SER A 649 -1.23 -18.21 -19.57
N ILE A 650 -1.68 -17.53 -18.51
CA ILE A 650 -0.84 -16.72 -17.63
C ILE A 650 0.25 -17.59 -16.99
N THR A 651 1.50 -17.16 -17.09
CA THR A 651 2.66 -17.77 -16.44
C THR A 651 3.67 -16.69 -16.08
N ILE A 652 4.13 -16.62 -14.83
CA ILE A 652 5.20 -15.72 -14.41
C ILE A 652 6.15 -16.50 -13.50
N GLY A 653 7.45 -16.32 -13.69
CA GLY A 653 8.51 -16.72 -12.77
C GLY A 653 9.44 -15.54 -12.48
N ALA A 654 10.36 -15.73 -11.53
CA ALA A 654 11.37 -14.75 -11.17
C ALA A 654 12.78 -15.37 -11.27
N GLU A 655 13.74 -14.59 -11.76
CA GLU A 655 15.17 -14.84 -11.64
C GLU A 655 15.76 -13.78 -10.70
N THR A 656 15.98 -14.16 -9.43
CA THR A 656 16.52 -13.28 -8.39
C THR A 656 18.03 -13.09 -8.58
N ARG A 657 18.49 -11.84 -8.67
CA ARG A 657 19.93 -11.53 -8.70
C ARG A 657 20.42 -11.07 -7.34
N VAL A 658 21.11 -11.99 -6.67
CA VAL A 658 21.88 -11.72 -5.45
C VAL A 658 23.30 -11.32 -5.84
N ASN A 659 23.69 -10.09 -5.51
CA ASN A 659 25.10 -9.67 -5.58
C ASN A 659 25.74 -9.89 -4.21
N GLN A 660 26.77 -10.73 -4.14
CA GLN A 660 27.69 -10.69 -3.00
C GLN A 660 28.83 -9.72 -3.32
N ALA A 661 29.05 -8.75 -2.43
CA ALA A 661 30.23 -7.89 -2.42
C ALA A 661 31.51 -8.69 -2.10
N ARG A 662 32.02 -9.45 -3.09
CA ARG A 662 33.32 -10.16 -3.01
C ARG A 662 34.47 -9.14 -2.90
N LYS A 663 34.90 -8.85 -1.67
CA LYS A 663 36.16 -8.17 -1.33
C LYS A 663 37.34 -9.16 -1.39
#